data_AF-F2PP89-F1
#
_entry.id   AF-F2PP89-F1
#
_cell.length_a   1.000
_cell.length_b   1.000
_cell.length_c   1.000
_cell.angle_alpha   90.00
_cell.angle_beta   90.00
_cell.angle_gamma   90.00
#
_symmetry.space_group_name_H-M   'P 1'
#
loop_
_entity.id
_entity.type
_entity.pdbx_description
1 polymer ?
#
loop_
_entity_poly.entity_id
_entity_poly.type
_entity_poly.pdbx_seq_one_letter_code
_entity_poly.pdbx_strand_id
1 'polypeptide(L)'
;MSSTRLGAGSLALGFLGERQKLKRKRSDKERDRAARVVVPVRALGCVRASLEQAALLSLPLVVHLVGEEDDSVEDSDACVEMAAELGVALISCREGDEKKTTALAVQAAPSMVLHKDASKIPAEEDAVYDLPQTNGGDIKTSDKYEYHGPADAVSVVAVFGHAAASDVLRATGLLVVKAWPAGADEMAKVLPETVKTVGVLGGQQESLFRQMLPLGLTVALVNLTSRTLGDFTGSEIEQQKTAEKEERIDIEEEEQEENKVTVEDVTKGLLFKEALDAKTTLPKLPAKTYAVTVKENRRLTPTHYHRHIFHLELDLGDSGLTYEIGEALGVHPENSPQEVQEFAAAYPLDLDEIVSYRTEEGRQTQTTYQALRRLDLWGRPPKKFYLDLSEHATDPREKERLAHLASPAGKDEFKQRSDVDMLTYADILQEFPSARPTFTTLAAMVGPVKRREYSIASCQRLAPSIVALMVVVVGWTDGRGRVRSGHASTYLSRLSPGAPLTVSVKPSVMKLPTDPMAPLIMAGLGTGLAPFRAFVQHRALEKSLGKEVGPVLLYIGARHQREEYCYGEEWEAYAASGVITLLSTAFSRDQLHKVYIQDRMRQTLPQIADAYLAKHGSFYLCGPTWPVPDVTAVLEEAVASLSTDTKIDTRAEMDRLKDQHRFVLEVY
;
A
#
# COMPACT_ATOMS: atom_id res chain seq x y z
N MET A 1 -31.44 -27.44 -11.71
CA MET A 1 -31.06 -26.26 -12.50
C MET A 1 -29.97 -25.52 -11.74
N SER A 2 -28.71 -25.81 -12.05
CA SER A 2 -27.53 -25.14 -11.48
C SER A 2 -26.62 -24.78 -12.65
N SER A 3 -26.76 -23.57 -13.18
CA SER A 3 -25.79 -23.01 -14.12
C SER A 3 -24.85 -22.08 -13.34
N THR A 4 -23.77 -22.63 -12.82
CA THR A 4 -22.60 -21.81 -12.45
C THR A 4 -21.94 -21.39 -13.76
N ARG A 5 -22.02 -20.09 -14.08
CA ARG A 5 -21.24 -19.48 -15.16
C ARG A 5 -19.75 -19.64 -14.83
N LEU A 6 -19.08 -20.56 -15.52
CA LEU A 6 -17.63 -20.56 -15.69
C LEU A 6 -17.31 -19.46 -16.70
N GLY A 7 -16.87 -18.32 -16.20
CA GLY A 7 -16.46 -17.20 -17.02
C GLY A 7 -15.72 -16.19 -16.16
N ALA A 8 -14.51 -15.84 -16.60
CA ALA A 8 -13.52 -14.97 -15.96
C ALA A 8 -12.62 -15.66 -14.90
N GLY A 9 -11.69 -16.49 -15.38
CA GLY A 9 -10.52 -16.89 -14.62
C GLY A 9 -9.26 -16.24 -15.21
N SER A 10 -8.86 -15.10 -14.66
CA SER A 10 -7.54 -14.51 -14.92
C SER A 10 -6.49 -15.40 -14.25
N LEU A 11 -5.63 -16.08 -15.01
CA LEU A 11 -4.57 -16.91 -14.43
C LEU A 11 -3.39 -16.02 -14.02
N ALA A 12 -2.97 -16.06 -12.75
CA ALA A 12 -1.78 -15.35 -12.27
C ALA A 12 -0.73 -16.38 -11.81
N LEU A 13 0.46 -16.34 -12.42
CA LEU A 13 1.60 -17.20 -12.08
C LEU A 13 2.75 -16.30 -11.61
N GLY A 14 3.24 -16.53 -10.39
CA GLY A 14 4.32 -15.76 -9.77
C GLY A 14 5.60 -16.58 -9.59
N PHE A 15 6.76 -15.93 -9.74
CA PHE A 15 8.09 -16.53 -9.59
C PHE A 15 8.82 -15.90 -8.39
N LEU A 16 9.59 -16.69 -7.63
CA LEU A 16 10.44 -16.21 -6.53
C LEU A 16 11.87 -16.75 -6.71
N GLY A 17 12.83 -15.86 -6.94
CA GLY A 17 14.27 -16.19 -6.97
C GLY A 17 15.15 -14.94 -6.98
N GLU A 18 16.14 -14.89 -6.09
CA GLU A 18 17.11 -13.78 -5.99
C GLU A 18 18.45 -14.17 -6.63
N ARG A 19 19.09 -13.24 -7.35
CA ARG A 19 20.38 -13.45 -8.01
C ARG A 19 21.46 -12.61 -7.30
N GLN A 20 22.27 -13.20 -6.42
CA GLN A 20 23.50 -12.54 -5.94
C GLN A 20 24.76 -13.31 -6.37
N LYS A 21 25.57 -12.66 -7.22
CA LYS A 21 26.91 -13.13 -7.60
C LYS A 21 27.91 -12.87 -6.48
N LEU A 22 28.23 -13.87 -5.66
CA LEU A 22 29.39 -13.82 -4.76
C LEU A 22 30.68 -14.21 -5.52
N LYS A 23 31.49 -13.21 -5.89
CA LYS A 23 32.86 -13.42 -6.38
C LYS A 23 33.79 -13.78 -5.21
N ARG A 24 34.14 -15.07 -5.02
CA ARG A 24 35.41 -15.46 -4.37
C ARG A 24 35.96 -16.76 -4.98
N LYS A 25 37.24 -16.72 -5.40
CA LYS A 25 38.05 -17.89 -5.79
C LYS A 25 38.24 -18.82 -4.59
N ARG A 26 37.87 -20.10 -4.72
CA ARG A 26 38.34 -21.20 -3.86
C ARG A 26 38.92 -22.33 -4.73
N SER A 27 39.86 -23.08 -4.18
CA SER A 27 40.75 -24.01 -4.89
C SER A 27 40.12 -25.39 -5.13
N ASP A 28 40.62 -26.09 -6.15
CA ASP A 28 40.08 -27.35 -6.69
C ASP A 28 40.07 -28.57 -5.74
N LYS A 29 40.58 -28.44 -4.51
CA LYS A 29 40.63 -29.54 -3.52
C LYS A 29 39.58 -29.45 -2.41
N GLU A 30 38.75 -28.41 -2.38
CA GLU A 30 37.55 -28.32 -1.53
C GLU A 30 36.25 -28.66 -2.28
N ARG A 31 36.34 -29.10 -3.54
CA ARG A 31 35.20 -29.46 -4.41
C ARG A 31 34.46 -30.74 -3.97
N ASP A 32 35.06 -31.60 -3.15
CA ASP A 32 34.48 -32.90 -2.75
C ASP A 32 33.80 -32.90 -1.36
N ARG A 33 33.61 -31.73 -0.72
CA ARG A 33 32.83 -31.58 0.52
C ARG A 33 31.97 -30.30 0.60
N ALA A 34 31.50 -29.80 -0.53
CA ALA A 34 30.46 -28.76 -0.61
C ALA A 34 29.34 -29.32 -1.52
N ALA A 35 28.05 -29.08 -1.32
CA ALA A 35 27.37 -28.05 -0.55
C ALA A 35 25.98 -28.59 -0.15
N ARG A 36 25.58 -28.37 1.11
CA ARG A 36 24.16 -28.44 1.49
C ARG A 36 23.56 -27.06 1.23
N VAL A 37 22.45 -27.00 0.49
CA VAL A 37 21.61 -25.79 0.42
C VAL A 37 20.69 -25.80 1.64
N VAL A 38 20.99 -24.92 2.59
CA VAL A 38 20.12 -24.65 3.74
C VAL A 38 19.30 -23.42 3.40
N VAL A 39 18.00 -23.58 3.16
CA VAL A 39 17.07 -22.45 3.17
C VAL A 39 16.99 -21.98 4.62
N PRO A 40 17.34 -20.72 4.94
CA PRO A 40 17.21 -20.24 6.31
C PRO A 40 15.73 -20.27 6.68
N VAL A 41 15.38 -20.83 7.85
CA VAL A 41 14.02 -20.75 8.45
C VAL A 41 13.45 -19.31 8.43
N ARG A 42 14.33 -18.31 8.35
CA ARG A 42 14.04 -16.88 8.26
C ARG A 42 13.38 -16.44 6.93
N ALA A 43 13.57 -17.18 5.84
CA ALA A 43 12.97 -16.87 4.53
C ALA A 43 11.55 -17.42 4.35
N LEU A 44 11.12 -18.38 5.17
CA LEU A 44 9.77 -18.94 5.17
C LEU A 44 8.69 -17.88 5.47
N GLY A 45 9.00 -16.88 6.31
CA GLY A 45 8.07 -15.79 6.63
C GLY A 45 7.75 -14.89 5.43
N CYS A 46 8.74 -14.63 4.56
CA CYS A 46 8.56 -13.82 3.35
C CYS A 46 7.77 -14.57 2.27
N VAL A 47 7.98 -15.88 2.18
CA VAL A 47 7.22 -16.78 1.30
C VAL A 47 5.76 -16.83 1.77
N ARG A 48 5.52 -16.97 3.07
CA ARG A 48 4.16 -16.97 3.65
C ARG A 48 3.40 -15.69 3.37
N ALA A 49 4.00 -14.52 3.62
CA ALA A 49 3.35 -13.23 3.38
C ALA A 49 2.99 -13.01 1.89
N SER A 50 3.84 -13.50 0.98
CA SER A 50 3.58 -13.41 -0.47
C SER A 50 2.46 -14.36 -0.92
N LEU A 51 2.41 -15.56 -0.36
CA LEU A 51 1.35 -16.53 -0.62
C LEU A 51 0.00 -16.10 0.00
N GLU A 52 0.00 -15.51 1.20
CA GLU A 52 -1.18 -14.93 1.84
C GLU A 52 -1.74 -13.76 1.03
N GLN A 53 -0.88 -12.90 0.47
CA GLN A 53 -1.30 -11.84 -0.45
C GLN A 53 -1.89 -12.37 -1.76
N ALA A 54 -1.33 -13.45 -2.31
CA ALA A 54 -1.84 -14.06 -3.53
C ALA A 54 -3.17 -14.81 -3.30
N ALA A 55 -3.34 -15.44 -2.14
CA ALA A 55 -4.58 -16.11 -1.73
C ALA A 55 -5.76 -15.13 -1.58
N LEU A 56 -5.50 -13.87 -1.20
CA LEU A 56 -6.52 -12.81 -1.13
C LEU A 56 -7.13 -12.45 -2.50
N LEU A 57 -6.52 -12.86 -3.62
CA LEU A 57 -6.99 -12.54 -4.97
C LEU A 57 -8.10 -13.48 -5.47
N SER A 58 -8.49 -14.52 -4.73
CA SER A 58 -9.58 -15.46 -5.08
C SER A 58 -9.43 -16.13 -6.47
N LEU A 59 -8.20 -16.33 -6.94
CA LEU A 59 -7.88 -16.99 -8.21
C LEU A 59 -7.22 -18.37 -7.93
N PRO A 60 -7.42 -19.39 -8.79
CA PRO A 60 -6.67 -20.64 -8.69
C PRO A 60 -5.19 -20.36 -8.97
N LEU A 61 -4.35 -20.53 -7.95
CA LEU A 61 -2.94 -20.17 -7.96
C LEU A 61 -2.07 -21.44 -7.98
N VAL A 62 -1.12 -21.52 -8.91
CA VAL A 62 -0.11 -22.60 -8.98
C VAL A 62 1.26 -21.99 -8.78
N VAL A 63 1.99 -22.47 -7.77
CA VAL A 63 3.31 -21.94 -7.39
C VAL A 63 4.40 -22.95 -7.73
N HIS A 64 5.40 -22.52 -8.49
CA HIS A 64 6.54 -23.35 -8.90
C HIS A 64 7.82 -22.84 -8.25
N LEU A 65 8.48 -23.69 -7.45
CA LEU A 65 9.75 -23.39 -6.81
C LEU A 65 10.89 -24.04 -7.59
N VAL A 66 11.81 -23.23 -8.11
CA VAL A 66 12.99 -23.70 -8.86
C VAL A 66 14.25 -23.32 -8.08
N GLY A 67 15.03 -24.32 -7.66
CA GLY A 67 16.40 -24.11 -7.17
C GLY A 67 17.37 -23.88 -8.33
N GLU A 68 18.42 -23.06 -8.13
CA GLU A 68 19.52 -23.01 -9.10
C GLU A 68 20.34 -24.31 -9.07
N GLU A 69 21.00 -24.58 -10.21
CA GLU A 69 21.79 -25.76 -10.54
C GLU A 69 22.60 -26.32 -9.35
N ASP A 70 22.49 -27.64 -9.18
CA ASP A 70 23.07 -28.53 -8.16
C ASP A 70 22.34 -28.64 -6.80
N ASP A 71 21.52 -29.69 -6.72
CA ASP A 71 21.02 -30.43 -5.54
C ASP A 71 20.96 -29.70 -4.17
N SER A 72 19.79 -29.17 -3.81
CA SER A 72 18.99 -29.56 -2.62
C SER A 72 17.92 -28.52 -2.21
N VAL A 73 16.71 -28.98 -1.92
CA VAL A 73 15.69 -28.24 -1.15
C VAL A 73 15.42 -29.06 0.11
N GLU A 74 15.98 -28.69 1.26
CA GLU A 74 15.94 -29.49 2.51
C GLU A 74 14.63 -29.37 3.32
N ASP A 75 13.60 -28.64 2.86
CA ASP A 75 12.33 -28.50 3.62
C ASP A 75 11.07 -28.39 2.75
N SER A 76 10.89 -29.35 1.82
CA SER A 76 9.71 -29.42 0.95
C SER A 76 8.41 -29.57 1.74
N ASP A 77 8.46 -30.28 2.87
CA ASP A 77 7.27 -30.70 3.60
C ASP A 77 6.63 -29.53 4.34
N ALA A 78 7.44 -28.63 4.94
CA ALA A 78 6.95 -27.39 5.55
C ALA A 78 6.29 -26.44 4.53
N CYS A 79 6.78 -26.42 3.29
CA CYS A 79 6.19 -25.61 2.21
C CYS A 79 4.88 -26.22 1.69
N VAL A 80 4.79 -27.56 1.64
CA VAL A 80 3.58 -28.29 1.24
C VAL A 80 2.49 -28.16 2.30
N GLU A 81 2.83 -28.26 3.60
CA GLU A 81 1.89 -28.02 4.71
C GLU A 81 1.38 -26.57 4.72
N MET A 82 2.25 -25.58 4.50
CA MET A 82 1.87 -24.17 4.40
C MET A 82 0.94 -23.90 3.20
N ALA A 83 1.19 -24.53 2.05
CA ALA A 83 0.33 -24.40 0.89
C ALA A 83 -1.05 -25.05 1.10
N ALA A 84 -1.09 -26.18 1.80
CA ALA A 84 -2.33 -26.85 2.20
C ALA A 84 -3.14 -26.01 3.20
N GLU A 85 -2.49 -25.35 4.18
CA GLU A 85 -3.15 -24.40 5.11
C GLU A 85 -3.78 -23.20 4.37
N LEU A 86 -3.14 -22.73 3.29
CA LEU A 86 -3.55 -21.52 2.55
C LEU A 86 -4.49 -21.81 1.36
N GLY A 87 -4.79 -23.07 1.06
CA GLY A 87 -5.64 -23.46 -0.08
C GLY A 87 -4.99 -23.24 -1.46
N VAL A 88 -3.65 -23.30 -1.53
CA VAL A 88 -2.85 -23.04 -2.74
C VAL A 88 -2.20 -24.34 -3.23
N ALA A 89 -2.13 -24.55 -4.56
CA ALA A 89 -1.45 -25.72 -5.13
C ALA A 89 0.06 -25.45 -5.33
N LEU A 90 0.91 -26.18 -4.60
CA LEU A 90 2.37 -26.05 -4.66
C LEU A 90 3.00 -27.19 -5.50
N ILE A 91 3.86 -26.84 -6.47
CA ILE A 91 4.66 -27.81 -7.22
C ILE A 91 6.13 -27.56 -6.90
N SER A 92 6.74 -28.48 -6.15
CA SER A 92 8.18 -28.52 -5.88
C SER A 92 8.83 -29.57 -6.76
N CYS A 93 9.85 -29.22 -7.55
CA CYS A 93 10.62 -30.16 -8.35
C CYS A 93 12.01 -30.41 -7.74
N ARG A 94 12.34 -31.68 -7.48
CA ARG A 94 13.72 -32.16 -7.46
C ARG A 94 13.97 -32.88 -8.78
N GLU A 95 15.11 -32.65 -9.42
CA GLU A 95 15.48 -33.39 -10.63
C GLU A 95 15.65 -34.88 -10.25
N GLY A 96 14.88 -35.77 -10.90
CA GLY A 96 14.96 -37.23 -10.68
C GLY A 96 13.69 -37.92 -10.18
N ASP A 97 12.68 -37.22 -9.66
CA ASP A 97 11.36 -37.82 -9.31
C ASP A 97 10.20 -37.24 -10.15
N GLU A 98 10.53 -36.71 -11.34
CA GLU A 98 9.62 -36.04 -12.29
C GLU A 98 8.35 -36.85 -12.58
N LYS A 99 8.42 -38.19 -12.62
CA LYS A 99 7.24 -39.04 -12.86
C LYS A 99 6.22 -39.00 -11.71
N LYS A 100 6.65 -38.92 -10.45
CA LYS A 100 5.75 -38.81 -9.29
C LYS A 100 5.20 -37.40 -9.14
N THR A 101 6.02 -36.39 -9.41
CA THR A 101 5.62 -34.98 -9.38
C THR A 101 4.63 -34.66 -10.51
N THR A 102 4.83 -35.26 -11.70
CA THR A 102 3.87 -35.19 -12.82
C THR A 102 2.54 -35.87 -12.46
N ALA A 103 2.56 -37.00 -11.75
CA ALA A 103 1.34 -37.67 -11.30
C ALA A 103 0.56 -36.87 -10.24
N LEU A 104 1.25 -36.19 -9.32
CA LEU A 104 0.63 -35.32 -8.30
C LEU A 104 0.08 -34.02 -8.91
N ALA A 105 0.81 -33.42 -9.86
CA ALA A 105 0.37 -32.24 -10.62
C ALA A 105 -0.88 -32.54 -11.46
N VAL A 106 -0.93 -33.72 -12.11
CA VAL A 106 -2.12 -34.22 -12.84
C VAL A 106 -3.32 -34.46 -11.91
N GLN A 107 -3.10 -34.77 -10.63
CA GLN A 107 -4.18 -34.94 -9.64
C GLN A 107 -4.70 -33.63 -9.04
N ALA A 108 -3.84 -32.64 -8.81
CA ALA A 108 -4.20 -31.36 -8.16
C ALA A 108 -4.67 -30.27 -9.17
N ALA A 109 -4.20 -30.33 -10.41
CA ALA A 109 -4.64 -29.48 -11.51
C ALA A 109 -4.43 -30.23 -12.84
N PRO A 110 -5.45 -30.88 -13.43
CA PRO A 110 -5.31 -31.79 -14.58
C PRO A 110 -4.88 -31.13 -15.91
N SER A 111 -4.33 -29.92 -15.86
CA SER A 111 -4.16 -29.00 -16.97
C SER A 111 -2.82 -28.26 -16.88
N MET A 112 -1.69 -28.97 -16.95
CA MET A 112 -0.41 -28.43 -17.41
C MET A 112 0.67 -29.52 -17.57
N VAL A 113 1.36 -29.53 -18.72
CA VAL A 113 2.68 -30.15 -18.90
C VAL A 113 3.54 -29.10 -19.62
N LEU A 114 4.72 -28.77 -19.08
CA LEU A 114 5.70 -27.87 -19.70
C LEU A 114 6.99 -28.64 -19.99
N HIS A 115 7.54 -28.48 -21.19
CA HIS A 115 8.85 -29.02 -21.59
C HIS A 115 9.92 -27.93 -21.69
N LYS A 116 11.18 -28.42 -21.66
CA LYS A 116 12.46 -27.74 -21.43
C LYS A 116 12.78 -26.56 -22.36
N ASP A 117 13.59 -25.66 -21.80
CA ASP A 117 14.30 -24.49 -22.37
C ASP A 117 14.57 -24.54 -23.89
N ALA A 118 13.89 -23.69 -24.65
CA ALA A 118 14.03 -23.55 -26.12
C ALA A 118 15.37 -22.97 -26.58
N SER A 119 16.30 -22.64 -25.67
CA SER A 119 17.63 -22.13 -26.04
C SER A 119 18.61 -23.21 -26.51
N LYS A 120 18.27 -24.51 -26.37
CA LYS A 120 19.05 -25.63 -26.90
C LYS A 120 18.13 -26.63 -27.61
N ILE A 121 17.76 -26.32 -28.84
CA ILE A 121 17.35 -27.35 -29.80
C ILE A 121 18.60 -27.69 -30.62
N PRO A 122 19.24 -28.86 -30.42
CA PRO A 122 20.24 -29.35 -31.35
C PRO A 122 19.59 -29.50 -32.71
N ALA A 123 20.23 -29.00 -33.77
CA ALA A 123 19.71 -29.10 -35.14
C ALA A 123 19.65 -30.56 -35.67
N GLU A 124 20.13 -31.54 -34.89
CA GLU A 124 20.22 -32.94 -35.29
C GLU A 124 19.95 -33.81 -34.06
N GLU A 125 18.68 -34.18 -33.81
CA GLU A 125 18.27 -35.48 -33.27
C GLU A 125 16.73 -35.58 -33.34
N ASP A 126 16.27 -36.50 -34.20
CA ASP A 126 14.86 -36.83 -34.42
C ASP A 126 14.21 -37.37 -33.14
N ALA A 127 13.51 -36.52 -32.40
CA ALA A 127 12.47 -36.96 -31.47
C ALA A 127 11.10 -36.80 -32.17
N VAL A 128 10.80 -37.74 -33.07
CA VAL A 128 9.45 -37.92 -33.61
C VAL A 128 8.56 -38.41 -32.46
N TYR A 129 7.72 -37.52 -31.93
CA TYR A 129 6.61 -37.90 -31.06
C TYR A 129 5.34 -37.95 -31.90
N ASP A 130 4.78 -39.15 -32.05
CA ASP A 130 3.54 -39.37 -32.78
C ASP A 130 2.40 -38.53 -32.18
N LEU A 131 1.86 -37.63 -32.99
CA LEU A 131 0.61 -36.93 -32.69
C LEU A 131 -0.51 -37.98 -32.68
N PRO A 132 -1.33 -38.08 -31.61
CA PRO A 132 -2.52 -38.91 -31.66
C PRO A 132 -3.43 -38.36 -32.76
N GLN A 133 -3.60 -39.14 -33.83
CA GLN A 133 -4.47 -38.77 -34.93
C GLN A 133 -5.95 -38.89 -34.54
N THR A 134 -6.71 -37.92 -35.06
CA THR A 134 -8.16 -37.95 -35.35
C THR A 134 -9.08 -37.68 -34.14
N ASN A 135 -10.24 -37.00 -34.21
CA ASN A 135 -11.13 -36.54 -35.28
C ASN A 135 -11.88 -35.28 -34.78
N GLY A 136 -12.04 -34.24 -35.61
CA GLY A 136 -13.19 -33.33 -35.49
C GLY A 136 -13.00 -31.96 -34.81
N GLY A 137 -11.92 -31.23 -35.09
CA GLY A 137 -11.84 -29.79 -34.79
C GLY A 137 -11.10 -29.05 -35.90
N ASP A 138 -11.59 -27.87 -36.31
CA ASP A 138 -11.01 -27.06 -37.39
C ASP A 138 -9.61 -26.56 -37.00
N ILE A 139 -8.57 -27.24 -37.47
CA ILE A 139 -7.18 -26.80 -37.30
C ILE A 139 -6.89 -25.74 -38.36
N LYS A 140 -6.59 -24.50 -37.93
CA LYS A 140 -5.99 -23.50 -38.81
C LYS A 140 -4.47 -23.61 -38.71
N THR A 141 -3.79 -23.75 -39.85
CA THR A 141 -2.33 -23.91 -39.93
C THR A 141 -1.71 -22.87 -40.85
N SER A 142 -0.46 -22.50 -40.56
CA SER A 142 0.45 -21.81 -41.47
C SER A 142 1.86 -22.43 -41.36
N ASP A 143 2.79 -21.98 -42.20
CA ASP A 143 4.18 -22.47 -42.21
C ASP A 143 4.89 -22.30 -40.85
N LYS A 144 4.46 -21.32 -40.03
CA LYS A 144 5.11 -21.00 -38.74
C LYS A 144 4.22 -21.16 -37.52
N TYR A 145 2.91 -21.32 -37.70
CA TYR A 145 1.95 -21.39 -36.59
C TYR A 145 0.90 -22.46 -36.80
N GLU A 146 0.38 -22.99 -35.70
CA GLU A 146 -0.76 -23.90 -35.72
C GLU A 146 -1.69 -23.62 -34.55
N TYR A 147 -2.96 -23.36 -34.86
CA TYR A 147 -3.97 -23.10 -33.86
C TYR A 147 -4.83 -24.35 -33.62
N HIS A 148 -4.91 -24.74 -32.35
CA HIS A 148 -5.70 -25.84 -31.82
C HIS A 148 -6.71 -25.29 -30.83
N GLY A 149 -7.94 -25.07 -31.28
CA GLY A 149 -9.06 -24.75 -30.39
C GLY A 149 -10.31 -24.25 -31.10
N PRO A 150 -11.36 -23.85 -30.37
CA PRO A 150 -12.64 -23.50 -30.97
C PRO A 150 -12.58 -22.16 -31.70
N ALA A 151 -13.48 -21.97 -32.67
CA ALA A 151 -13.55 -20.77 -33.50
C ALA A 151 -14.11 -19.54 -32.75
N ASP A 152 -14.69 -19.71 -31.57
CA ASP A 152 -15.22 -18.66 -30.71
C ASP A 152 -14.33 -18.35 -29.49
N ALA A 153 -13.08 -18.83 -29.48
CA ALA A 153 -12.14 -18.56 -28.40
C ALA A 153 -11.90 -17.06 -28.22
N VAL A 154 -12.03 -16.56 -27.00
CA VAL A 154 -11.79 -15.14 -26.64
C VAL A 154 -10.36 -14.90 -26.17
N SER A 155 -9.69 -15.95 -25.69
CA SER A 155 -8.33 -15.91 -25.15
C SER A 155 -7.53 -17.09 -25.67
N VAL A 156 -6.27 -16.89 -26.05
CA VAL A 156 -5.41 -17.96 -26.60
C VAL A 156 -4.05 -17.96 -25.91
N VAL A 157 -3.46 -19.13 -25.73
CA VAL A 157 -2.10 -19.28 -25.19
C VAL A 157 -1.13 -19.65 -26.30
N ALA A 158 -0.06 -18.87 -26.46
CA ALA A 158 1.00 -19.09 -27.43
C ALA A 158 2.20 -19.83 -26.80
N VAL A 159 2.59 -20.96 -27.38
CA VAL A 159 3.67 -21.83 -26.88
C VAL A 159 4.70 -22.08 -27.99
N PHE A 160 5.99 -22.08 -27.63
CA PHE A 160 7.11 -22.32 -28.55
C PHE A 160 7.54 -23.79 -28.51
N GLY A 161 7.68 -24.44 -29.67
CA GLY A 161 8.13 -25.84 -29.81
C GLY A 161 6.99 -26.85 -30.04
N HIS A 162 7.26 -28.14 -29.81
CA HIS A 162 6.25 -29.20 -29.91
C HIS A 162 5.53 -29.40 -28.57
N ALA A 163 4.20 -29.26 -28.56
CA ALA A 163 3.37 -29.44 -27.38
C ALA A 163 2.40 -30.62 -27.58
N ALA A 164 2.37 -31.56 -26.63
CA ALA A 164 1.26 -32.48 -26.48
C ALA A 164 0.13 -31.74 -25.73
N ALA A 165 -0.84 -31.20 -26.47
CA ALA A 165 -1.94 -30.43 -25.91
C ALA A 165 -3.01 -31.36 -25.30
N SER A 166 -3.31 -31.16 -24.01
CA SER A 166 -4.51 -31.73 -23.36
C SER A 166 -5.79 -31.17 -24.00
N ASP A 167 -6.86 -31.96 -24.04
CA ASP A 167 -8.18 -31.56 -24.59
C ASP A 167 -8.75 -30.28 -23.93
N VAL A 168 -8.32 -29.98 -22.70
CA VAL A 168 -8.72 -28.76 -21.98
C VAL A 168 -8.09 -27.50 -22.58
N LEU A 169 -6.82 -27.54 -22.99
CA LEU A 169 -6.16 -26.41 -23.67
C LEU A 169 -6.73 -26.19 -25.07
N ARG A 170 -7.15 -27.27 -25.73
CA ARG A 170 -7.91 -27.19 -26.99
C ARG A 170 -9.26 -26.51 -26.77
N ALA A 171 -9.95 -26.74 -25.65
CA ALA A 171 -11.22 -26.07 -25.36
C ALA A 171 -11.08 -24.56 -25.09
N THR A 172 -9.90 -24.09 -24.65
CA THR A 172 -9.63 -22.67 -24.40
C THR A 172 -8.97 -21.94 -25.59
N GLY A 173 -8.27 -22.65 -26.48
CA GLY A 173 -7.53 -22.07 -27.60
C GLY A 173 -6.02 -22.09 -27.36
N LEU A 174 -5.29 -22.85 -28.19
CA LEU A 174 -3.84 -23.01 -28.12
C LEU A 174 -3.20 -22.66 -29.46
N LEU A 175 -2.18 -21.79 -29.44
CA LEU A 175 -1.41 -21.41 -30.61
C LEU A 175 0.04 -21.93 -30.47
N VAL A 176 0.45 -22.80 -31.37
CA VAL A 176 1.79 -23.39 -31.39
C VAL A 176 2.67 -22.64 -32.38
N VAL A 177 3.82 -22.13 -31.92
CA VAL A 177 4.84 -21.49 -32.75
C VAL A 177 5.86 -22.54 -33.17
N LYS A 178 5.84 -22.91 -34.46
CA LYS A 178 6.63 -24.00 -35.03
C LYS A 178 8.08 -23.63 -35.32
N ALA A 179 8.34 -22.37 -35.68
CA ALA A 179 9.66 -21.91 -36.09
C ALA A 179 9.90 -20.42 -35.78
N TRP A 180 11.16 -20.02 -35.56
CA TRP A 180 11.56 -18.63 -35.27
C TRP A 180 12.63 -18.16 -36.28
N PRO A 181 12.62 -16.88 -36.73
CA PRO A 181 11.70 -15.79 -36.37
C PRO A 181 10.34 -15.88 -37.05
N ALA A 182 9.28 -15.62 -36.28
CA ALA A 182 7.90 -15.58 -36.75
C ALA A 182 7.33 -14.16 -36.57
N GLY A 183 6.63 -13.65 -37.59
CA GLY A 183 6.01 -12.33 -37.56
C GLY A 183 4.60 -12.37 -37.00
N ALA A 184 4.14 -11.30 -36.34
CA ALA A 184 2.79 -11.24 -35.76
C ALA A 184 1.68 -11.22 -36.84
N ASP A 185 1.98 -10.74 -38.05
CA ASP A 185 1.02 -10.69 -39.15
C ASP A 185 0.61 -12.08 -39.66
N GLU A 186 1.50 -13.07 -39.57
CA GLU A 186 1.20 -14.46 -39.90
C GLU A 186 0.38 -15.16 -38.81
N MET A 187 0.53 -14.72 -37.57
CA MET A 187 -0.23 -15.23 -36.43
C MET A 187 -1.71 -14.82 -36.51
N ALA A 188 -1.98 -13.57 -36.87
CA ALA A 188 -3.34 -13.05 -37.02
C ALA A 188 -4.17 -13.82 -38.05
N LYS A 189 -3.53 -14.42 -39.06
CA LYS A 189 -4.19 -15.23 -40.10
C LYS A 189 -4.73 -16.57 -39.58
N VAL A 190 -4.15 -17.06 -38.48
CA VAL A 190 -4.43 -18.40 -37.94
C VAL A 190 -5.35 -18.35 -36.72
N LEU A 191 -5.41 -17.21 -36.03
CA LEU A 191 -6.30 -16.98 -34.91
C LEU A 191 -7.75 -16.71 -35.37
N PRO A 192 -8.75 -17.14 -34.60
CA PRO A 192 -10.13 -16.67 -34.78
C PRO A 192 -10.27 -15.15 -34.53
N GLU A 193 -11.17 -14.48 -35.26
CA GLU A 193 -11.43 -13.03 -35.11
C GLU A 193 -12.01 -12.66 -33.74
N THR A 194 -12.52 -13.64 -33.01
CA THR A 194 -13.10 -13.52 -31.66
C THR A 194 -12.05 -13.40 -30.55
N VAL A 195 -10.78 -13.70 -30.85
CA VAL A 195 -9.67 -13.65 -29.89
C VAL A 195 -9.33 -12.20 -29.56
N LYS A 196 -9.43 -11.84 -28.29
CA LYS A 196 -9.07 -10.51 -27.76
C LYS A 196 -7.82 -10.55 -26.91
N THR A 197 -7.45 -11.71 -26.37
CA THR A 197 -6.33 -11.85 -25.44
C THR A 197 -5.37 -12.95 -25.88
N VAL A 198 -4.06 -12.67 -25.87
CA VAL A 198 -3.03 -13.70 -26.13
C VAL A 198 -1.99 -13.71 -25.01
N GLY A 199 -1.81 -14.86 -24.36
CA GLY A 199 -0.76 -15.08 -23.36
C GLY A 199 0.44 -15.78 -23.97
N VAL A 200 1.65 -15.25 -23.79
CA VAL A 200 2.88 -15.82 -24.39
C VAL A 200 3.78 -16.38 -23.27
N LEU A 201 4.25 -17.63 -23.41
CA LEU A 201 5.03 -18.36 -22.38
C LEU A 201 6.48 -18.67 -22.81
N GLY A 202 7.50 -18.03 -22.21
CA GLY A 202 8.93 -18.29 -22.51
C GLY A 202 9.90 -17.09 -22.53
N GLY A 203 11.20 -17.36 -22.68
CA GLY A 203 12.28 -16.37 -22.48
C GLY A 203 12.65 -15.46 -23.66
N GLN A 204 12.35 -15.82 -24.92
CA GLN A 204 12.77 -15.09 -26.13
C GLN A 204 11.74 -14.03 -26.61
N GLN A 205 10.85 -13.56 -25.72
CA GLN A 205 9.52 -13.09 -26.12
C GLN A 205 9.32 -11.59 -26.37
N GLU A 206 10.35 -10.76 -26.20
CA GLU A 206 10.18 -9.31 -26.33
C GLU A 206 9.88 -8.86 -27.77
N SER A 207 10.44 -9.55 -28.77
CA SER A 207 10.28 -9.18 -30.19
C SER A 207 8.90 -9.53 -30.74
N LEU A 208 8.37 -10.71 -30.43
CA LEU A 208 7.02 -11.12 -30.85
C LEU A 208 5.96 -10.28 -30.14
N PHE A 209 6.14 -10.04 -28.83
CA PHE A 209 5.28 -9.17 -28.04
C PHE A 209 5.14 -7.76 -28.63
N ARG A 210 6.27 -7.12 -28.97
CA ARG A 210 6.26 -5.78 -29.58
C ARG A 210 5.55 -5.74 -30.93
N GLN A 211 5.61 -6.83 -31.70
CA GLN A 211 4.92 -6.95 -32.98
C GLN A 211 3.41 -7.23 -32.83
N MET A 212 2.95 -7.71 -31.68
CA MET A 212 1.53 -8.00 -31.42
C MET A 212 0.75 -6.79 -30.88
N LEU A 213 1.42 -5.83 -30.23
CA LEU A 213 0.79 -4.61 -29.70
C LEU A 213 0.00 -3.79 -30.73
N PRO A 214 0.44 -3.65 -32.00
CA PRO A 214 -0.31 -2.90 -33.02
C PRO A 214 -1.56 -3.62 -33.54
N LEU A 215 -1.79 -4.90 -33.18
CA LEU A 215 -2.90 -5.72 -33.68
C LEU A 215 -4.20 -5.58 -32.85
N GLY A 216 -4.25 -4.68 -31.87
CA GLY A 216 -5.44 -4.45 -31.03
C GLY A 216 -5.76 -5.58 -30.05
N LEU A 217 -4.81 -6.50 -29.83
CA LEU A 217 -4.93 -7.62 -28.91
C LEU A 217 -4.38 -7.26 -27.52
N THR A 218 -5.05 -7.73 -26.46
CA THR A 218 -4.52 -7.64 -25.09
C THR A 218 -3.47 -8.75 -24.90
N VAL A 219 -2.20 -8.38 -24.74
CA VAL A 219 -1.10 -9.35 -24.66
C VAL A 219 -0.53 -9.39 -23.24
N ALA A 220 -0.52 -10.58 -22.62
CA ALA A 220 0.07 -10.78 -21.30
C ALA A 220 1.43 -11.50 -21.43
N LEU A 221 2.50 -10.81 -21.03
CA LEU A 221 3.86 -11.38 -21.01
C LEU A 221 4.14 -11.95 -19.62
N VAL A 222 4.45 -13.24 -19.53
CA VAL A 222 4.75 -13.90 -18.26
C VAL A 222 6.25 -14.17 -18.17
N ASN A 223 7.02 -13.14 -17.81
CA ASN A 223 8.43 -13.27 -17.42
C ASN A 223 8.88 -12.05 -16.57
N LEU A 224 9.38 -12.27 -15.36
CA LEU A 224 9.93 -11.22 -14.50
C LEU A 224 11.29 -11.66 -13.95
N THR A 225 12.36 -10.96 -14.33
CA THR A 225 13.62 -10.93 -13.56
C THR A 225 13.89 -9.51 -13.08
N SER A 226 14.62 -9.37 -11.97
CA SER A 226 14.90 -8.11 -11.27
C SER A 226 15.62 -7.03 -12.11
N ARG A 227 16.11 -7.36 -13.30
CA ARG A 227 16.70 -6.41 -14.24
C ARG A 227 15.65 -5.55 -14.95
N THR A 228 14.48 -6.12 -15.24
CA THR A 228 13.43 -5.45 -16.02
C THR A 228 12.69 -4.39 -15.19
N LEU A 229 12.72 -4.48 -13.86
CA LEU A 229 12.10 -3.45 -12.99
C LEU A 229 12.94 -2.16 -12.88
N GLY A 230 14.26 -2.24 -13.09
CA GLY A 230 15.17 -1.10 -12.97
C GLY A 230 15.18 -0.18 -14.21
N ASP A 231 14.89 -0.73 -15.39
CA ASP A 231 14.85 0.02 -16.64
C ASP A 231 13.47 0.65 -16.92
N PHE A 232 12.42 0.29 -16.15
CA PHE A 232 11.05 0.79 -16.29
C PHE A 232 10.76 2.08 -15.49
N THR A 233 11.68 2.56 -14.64
CA THR A 233 11.42 3.71 -13.75
C THR A 233 11.77 5.10 -14.31
N GLY A 234 11.99 5.26 -15.61
CA GLY A 234 11.99 6.62 -16.17
C GLY A 234 12.51 6.77 -17.59
N SER A 235 11.60 6.90 -18.56
CA SER A 235 11.47 8.03 -19.51
C SER A 235 10.63 7.59 -20.72
N GLU A 236 9.74 8.48 -21.17
CA GLU A 236 8.92 8.41 -22.41
C GLU A 236 7.56 7.69 -22.32
N ILE A 237 6.60 8.36 -21.67
CA ILE A 237 5.18 8.29 -22.06
C ILE A 237 4.80 9.69 -22.54
N GLU A 238 5.20 10.00 -23.77
CA GLU A 238 4.64 11.07 -24.58
C GLU A 238 4.47 10.48 -25.98
N GLN A 239 3.30 9.90 -26.27
CA GLN A 239 2.67 9.83 -27.62
C GLN A 239 1.48 8.84 -27.75
N GLN A 240 1.15 8.01 -26.75
CA GLN A 240 -0.03 7.10 -26.85
C GLN A 240 -1.30 7.56 -26.11
N LYS A 241 -1.31 8.76 -25.50
CA LYS A 241 -2.50 9.31 -24.82
C LYS A 241 -3.46 10.09 -25.73
N THR A 242 -3.21 10.15 -27.02
CA THR A 242 -3.98 11.00 -27.95
C THR A 242 -5.09 10.24 -28.68
N ALA A 243 -5.03 8.90 -28.78
CA ALA A 243 -6.06 8.12 -29.49
C ALA A 243 -7.18 7.61 -28.56
N GLU A 244 -6.85 7.18 -27.34
CA GLU A 244 -7.87 6.73 -26.35
C GLU A 244 -8.65 7.89 -25.70
N LYS A 245 -8.20 9.13 -25.91
CA LYS A 245 -8.86 10.32 -25.35
C LYS A 245 -10.02 10.81 -26.23
N GLU A 246 -9.98 10.58 -27.54
CA GLU A 246 -11.07 10.99 -28.44
C GLU A 246 -12.29 10.05 -28.32
N GLU A 247 -12.07 8.73 -28.23
CA GLU A 247 -13.18 7.75 -28.11
C GLU A 247 -13.87 7.75 -26.73
N ARG A 248 -13.19 8.20 -25.67
CA ARG A 248 -13.77 8.33 -24.33
C ARG A 248 -14.55 9.63 -24.13
N ILE A 249 -14.20 10.69 -24.84
CA ILE A 249 -14.91 11.97 -24.78
C ILE A 249 -16.26 11.85 -25.51
N ASP A 250 -16.32 11.15 -26.64
CA ASP A 250 -17.57 10.96 -27.38
C ASP A 250 -18.60 10.10 -26.60
N ILE A 251 -18.16 9.11 -25.81
CA ILE A 251 -19.05 8.29 -24.95
C ILE A 251 -19.48 9.05 -23.69
N GLU A 252 -18.63 9.93 -23.15
CA GLU A 252 -18.95 10.75 -21.96
C GLU A 252 -19.90 11.92 -22.26
N GLU A 253 -19.91 12.45 -23.49
CA GLU A 253 -20.88 13.48 -23.91
C GLU A 253 -22.27 12.87 -24.24
N GLU A 254 -22.34 11.66 -24.82
CA GLU A 254 -23.64 10.99 -25.06
C GLU A 254 -24.31 10.44 -23.77
N GLU A 255 -23.55 10.01 -22.73
CA GLU A 255 -24.15 9.56 -21.45
C GLU A 255 -24.58 10.71 -20.51
N GLN A 256 -24.09 11.95 -20.71
CA GLN A 256 -24.36 13.07 -19.79
C GLN A 256 -25.78 13.64 -19.88
N GLU A 257 -26.49 13.46 -20.99
CA GLU A 257 -27.86 13.99 -21.14
C GLU A 257 -28.95 13.12 -20.47
N GLU A 258 -28.71 11.83 -20.18
CA GLU A 258 -29.83 10.89 -19.94
C GLU A 258 -30.21 10.59 -18.47
N ASN A 259 -29.61 11.20 -17.43
CA ASN A 259 -29.90 10.74 -16.06
C ASN A 259 -29.79 11.77 -14.90
N LYS A 260 -30.35 12.97 -15.08
CA LYS A 260 -30.48 13.92 -13.96
C LYS A 260 -31.49 13.39 -12.92
N VAL A 261 -31.01 13.00 -11.74
CA VAL A 261 -31.88 12.57 -10.62
C VAL A 261 -32.72 13.75 -10.14
N THR A 262 -34.04 13.61 -10.13
CA THR A 262 -34.93 14.66 -9.63
C THR A 262 -35.22 14.50 -8.14
N VAL A 263 -35.70 15.57 -7.50
CA VAL A 263 -36.22 15.54 -6.12
C VAL A 263 -37.34 14.50 -5.99
N GLU A 264 -38.17 14.34 -7.02
CA GLU A 264 -39.23 13.34 -7.05
C GLU A 264 -38.67 11.92 -7.02
N ASP A 265 -37.58 11.64 -7.73
CA ASP A 265 -36.93 10.32 -7.74
C ASP A 265 -36.32 9.98 -6.38
N VAL A 266 -35.65 10.96 -5.74
CA VAL A 266 -35.14 10.79 -4.37
C VAL A 266 -36.29 10.60 -3.38
N THR A 267 -37.37 11.36 -3.53
CA THR A 267 -38.55 11.24 -2.66
C THR A 267 -39.22 9.88 -2.81
N LYS A 268 -39.37 9.37 -4.04
CA LYS A 268 -39.86 8.01 -4.29
C LYS A 268 -38.93 6.97 -3.64
N GLY A 269 -37.61 7.13 -3.79
CA GLY A 269 -36.62 6.28 -3.12
C GLY A 269 -36.73 6.28 -1.59
N LEU A 270 -37.03 7.43 -0.98
CA LEU A 270 -37.20 7.55 0.47
C LEU A 270 -38.54 7.00 0.98
N LEU A 271 -39.62 7.16 0.21
CA LEU A 271 -40.97 6.70 0.57
C LEU A 271 -41.17 5.20 0.30
N PHE A 272 -40.54 4.67 -0.75
CA PHE A 272 -40.70 3.29 -1.21
C PHE A 272 -39.38 2.52 -1.19
N LYS A 273 -38.66 2.59 -0.06
CA LYS A 273 -37.31 2.01 0.09
C LYS A 273 -37.24 0.54 -0.31
N GLU A 274 -38.22 -0.25 0.11
CA GLU A 274 -38.27 -1.70 -0.15
C GLU A 274 -38.58 -2.02 -1.62
N ALA A 275 -39.44 -1.23 -2.26
CA ALA A 275 -39.83 -1.45 -3.65
C ALA A 275 -38.74 -1.03 -4.65
N LEU A 276 -37.89 -0.07 -4.26
CA LEU A 276 -36.82 0.50 -5.08
C LEU A 276 -35.41 0.05 -4.65
N ASP A 277 -35.33 -0.89 -3.70
CA ASP A 277 -34.09 -1.31 -3.01
C ASP A 277 -33.21 -0.13 -2.55
N ALA A 278 -33.84 1.00 -2.21
CA ALA A 278 -33.14 2.22 -1.84
C ALA A 278 -32.64 2.13 -0.39
N LYS A 279 -31.33 2.32 -0.21
CA LYS A 279 -30.66 2.22 1.08
C LYS A 279 -30.02 3.55 1.45
N THR A 280 -30.17 3.95 2.71
CA THR A 280 -29.38 5.04 3.27
C THR A 280 -28.06 4.47 3.73
N THR A 281 -27.01 4.70 2.95
CA THR A 281 -25.65 4.22 3.25
C THR A 281 -24.73 5.40 3.52
N LEU A 282 -23.74 5.20 4.40
CA LEU A 282 -22.56 6.05 4.38
C LEU A 282 -21.78 5.71 3.10
N PRO A 283 -21.13 6.69 2.45
CA PRO A 283 -20.27 6.39 1.32
C PRO A 283 -19.26 5.34 1.73
N LYS A 284 -19.15 4.27 0.95
CA LYS A 284 -18.19 3.22 1.22
C LYS A 284 -16.79 3.79 1.03
N LEU A 285 -16.08 3.88 2.14
CA LEU A 285 -14.68 4.26 2.15
C LEU A 285 -13.83 3.01 1.87
N PRO A 286 -12.62 3.16 1.28
CA PRO A 286 -11.77 2.01 0.92
C PRO A 286 -11.38 1.09 2.08
N ALA A 287 -11.51 1.58 3.32
CA ALA A 287 -11.26 0.81 4.52
C ALA A 287 -12.56 0.66 5.32
N LYS A 288 -12.68 -0.45 6.06
CA LYS A 288 -13.75 -0.64 7.03
C LYS A 288 -13.73 0.52 8.04
N THR A 289 -14.87 1.19 8.18
CA THR A 289 -15.03 2.34 9.08
C THR A 289 -15.97 2.01 10.23
N TYR A 290 -15.84 2.81 11.29
CA TYR A 290 -16.58 2.69 12.53
C TYR A 290 -17.04 4.08 12.95
N ALA A 291 -18.29 4.17 13.40
CA ALA A 291 -18.79 5.36 14.07
C ALA A 291 -18.47 5.26 15.56
N VAL A 292 -17.81 6.29 16.10
CA VAL A 292 -17.46 6.41 17.51
C VAL A 292 -17.86 7.79 18.01
N THR A 293 -17.82 8.02 19.32
CA THR A 293 -18.17 9.33 19.89
C THR A 293 -17.04 9.91 20.71
N VAL A 294 -16.89 11.23 20.73
CA VAL A 294 -15.89 11.87 21.59
C VAL A 294 -16.33 11.74 23.05
N LYS A 295 -15.46 11.18 23.89
CA LYS A 295 -15.67 11.09 25.33
C LYS A 295 -14.98 12.23 26.07
N GLU A 296 -13.74 12.51 25.73
CA GLU A 296 -12.94 13.58 26.33
C GLU A 296 -12.13 14.29 25.24
N ASN A 297 -12.07 15.62 25.31
CA ASN A 297 -11.14 16.43 24.53
C ASN A 297 -10.49 17.45 25.46
N ARG A 298 -9.23 17.19 25.84
CA ARG A 298 -8.53 17.95 26.87
C ARG A 298 -7.18 18.42 26.38
N ARG A 299 -6.96 19.73 26.43
CA ARG A 299 -5.68 20.33 26.13
C ARG A 299 -4.61 19.88 27.15
N LEU A 300 -3.45 19.46 26.65
CA LEU A 300 -2.28 19.03 27.43
C LEU A 300 -1.29 20.16 27.69
N THR A 301 -1.21 21.14 26.77
CA THR A 301 -0.32 22.30 26.93
C THR A 301 -1.03 23.45 27.65
N PRO A 302 -0.30 24.35 28.35
CA PRO A 302 -0.91 25.54 28.94
C PRO A 302 -1.60 26.43 27.88
N THR A 303 -2.67 27.11 28.26
CA THR A 303 -3.48 27.95 27.35
C THR A 303 -2.68 29.10 26.73
N HIS A 304 -1.73 29.66 27.47
CA HIS A 304 -0.83 30.72 27.01
C HIS A 304 0.28 30.22 26.07
N TYR A 305 0.47 28.90 25.96
CA TYR A 305 1.46 28.33 25.04
C TYR A 305 0.90 28.30 23.61
N HIS A 306 1.71 28.67 22.62
CA HIS A 306 1.24 28.79 21.23
C HIS A 306 0.94 27.44 20.57
N ARG A 307 1.60 26.36 21.00
CA ARG A 307 1.32 25.01 20.48
C ARG A 307 0.20 24.37 21.26
N HIS A 308 -0.88 24.07 20.57
CA HIS A 308 -2.02 23.35 21.12
C HIS A 308 -1.81 21.85 20.92
N ILE A 309 -1.36 21.15 21.96
CA ILE A 309 -1.36 19.68 22.00
C ILE A 309 -2.49 19.25 22.93
N PHE A 310 -3.28 18.27 22.52
CA PHE A 310 -4.45 17.79 23.26
C PHE A 310 -4.54 16.28 23.24
N HIS A 311 -5.19 15.77 24.29
CA HIS A 311 -5.60 14.40 24.48
C HIS A 311 -7.06 14.27 24.02
N LEU A 312 -7.35 13.24 23.25
CA LEU A 312 -8.68 12.93 22.78
C LEU A 312 -9.01 11.48 23.14
N GLU A 313 -10.07 11.25 23.93
CA GLU A 313 -10.65 9.92 24.12
C GLU A 313 -11.90 9.78 23.26
N LEU A 314 -12.01 8.64 22.57
CA LEU A 314 -13.18 8.25 21.81
C LEU A 314 -13.80 7.01 22.46
N ASP A 315 -15.11 7.06 22.72
CA ASP A 315 -15.92 5.94 23.14
C ASP A 315 -16.32 5.10 21.91
N LEU A 316 -15.94 3.83 21.95
CA LEU A 316 -16.18 2.85 20.90
C LEU A 316 -17.64 2.35 20.91
N GLY A 317 -18.37 2.49 22.01
CA GLY A 317 -19.76 2.02 22.12
C GLY A 317 -19.94 0.57 21.65
N ASP A 318 -20.89 0.34 20.76
CA ASP A 318 -21.20 -0.94 20.12
C ASP A 318 -20.59 -1.09 18.72
N SER A 319 -19.63 -0.22 18.35
CA SER A 319 -19.04 -0.21 17.01
C SER A 319 -18.33 -1.50 16.62
N GLY A 320 -17.92 -2.31 17.60
CA GLY A 320 -17.11 -3.51 17.38
C GLY A 320 -15.69 -3.22 16.87
N LEU A 321 -15.21 -1.97 17.02
CA LEU A 321 -13.84 -1.61 16.67
C LEU A 321 -12.85 -2.29 17.62
N THR A 322 -11.95 -3.08 17.05
CA THR A 322 -10.79 -3.65 17.75
C THR A 322 -9.51 -3.07 17.17
N TYR A 323 -8.51 -2.85 18.02
CA TYR A 323 -7.20 -2.37 17.61
C TYR A 323 -6.10 -2.98 18.49
N GLU A 324 -4.93 -3.14 17.91
CA GLU A 324 -3.75 -3.68 18.60
C GLU A 324 -2.75 -2.59 18.97
N ILE A 325 -1.83 -2.95 19.87
CA ILE A 325 -0.76 -2.04 20.29
C ILE A 325 0.07 -1.56 19.09
N GLY A 326 0.24 -0.23 19.04
CA GLY A 326 1.00 0.50 18.03
C GLY A 326 0.32 0.69 16.68
N GLU A 327 -0.94 0.30 16.54
CA GLU A 327 -1.74 0.66 15.37
C GLU A 327 -2.10 2.15 15.33
N ALA A 328 -2.48 2.61 14.15
CA ALA A 328 -2.92 3.98 13.94
C ALA A 328 -4.42 4.03 13.69
N LEU A 329 -5.06 5.09 14.18
CA LEU A 329 -6.45 5.41 13.91
C LEU A 329 -6.52 6.40 12.73
N GLY A 330 -7.14 5.97 11.65
CA GLY A 330 -7.47 6.80 10.50
C GLY A 330 -8.77 7.56 10.74
N VAL A 331 -8.66 8.85 11.04
CA VAL A 331 -9.76 9.80 11.24
C VAL A 331 -10.24 10.33 9.89
N HIS A 332 -11.55 10.39 9.67
CA HIS A 332 -12.17 10.95 8.47
C HIS A 332 -12.77 12.33 8.80
N PRO A 333 -12.01 13.42 8.64
CA PRO A 333 -12.48 14.74 9.01
C PRO A 333 -13.49 15.28 7.98
N GLU A 334 -14.38 16.15 8.46
CA GLU A 334 -15.32 16.87 7.62
C GLU A 334 -14.98 18.37 7.63
N ASN A 335 -15.29 19.04 6.53
CA ASN A 335 -15.27 20.50 6.47
C ASN A 335 -16.29 21.08 7.45
N SER A 336 -16.03 22.24 8.03
CA SER A 336 -16.99 22.84 8.95
C SER A 336 -18.20 23.42 8.20
N PRO A 337 -19.38 23.51 8.85
CA PRO A 337 -20.55 24.14 8.24
C PRO A 337 -20.27 25.57 7.76
N GLN A 338 -19.48 26.32 8.52
CA GLN A 338 -19.08 27.69 8.18
C GLN A 338 -18.24 27.73 6.89
N GLU A 339 -17.20 26.90 6.82
CA GLU A 339 -16.35 26.78 5.64
C GLU A 339 -17.13 26.40 4.37
N VAL A 340 -18.12 25.50 4.50
CA VAL A 340 -19.01 25.12 3.39
C VAL A 340 -19.88 26.29 2.94
N GLN A 341 -20.46 27.04 3.89
CA GLN A 341 -21.27 28.23 3.57
C GLN A 341 -20.44 29.33 2.91
N GLU A 342 -19.24 29.61 3.43
CA GLU A 342 -18.32 30.61 2.88
C GLU A 342 -17.90 30.23 1.45
N PHE A 343 -17.59 28.95 1.21
CA PHE A 343 -17.26 28.48 -0.12
C PHE A 343 -18.45 28.56 -1.08
N ALA A 344 -19.64 28.12 -0.66
CA ALA A 344 -20.86 28.18 -1.48
C ALA A 344 -21.32 29.62 -1.79
N ALA A 345 -20.93 30.60 -0.97
CA ALA A 345 -21.16 32.01 -1.27
C ALA A 345 -20.15 32.56 -2.31
N ALA A 346 -18.87 32.18 -2.21
CA ALA A 346 -17.82 32.61 -3.14
C ALA A 346 -17.84 31.86 -4.49
N TYR A 347 -18.35 30.63 -4.47
CA TYR A 347 -18.67 29.79 -5.60
C TYR A 347 -20.17 29.55 -5.53
N PRO A 348 -21.00 30.39 -6.17
CA PRO A 348 -22.45 30.38 -5.99
C PRO A 348 -23.05 29.00 -6.27
N LEU A 349 -23.30 28.25 -5.20
CA LEU A 349 -23.83 26.90 -5.22
C LEU A 349 -25.14 26.87 -4.42
N ASP A 350 -26.13 26.18 -4.95
CA ASP A 350 -27.29 25.79 -4.17
C ASP A 350 -26.92 24.59 -3.30
N LEU A 351 -26.92 24.79 -1.98
CA LEU A 351 -26.55 23.77 -1.02
C LEU A 351 -27.58 22.63 -0.94
N ASP A 352 -28.82 22.87 -1.35
CA ASP A 352 -29.91 21.91 -1.36
C ASP A 352 -30.03 21.19 -2.72
N GLU A 353 -29.24 21.58 -3.72
CA GLU A 353 -29.21 20.92 -5.02
C GLU A 353 -28.81 19.45 -4.86
N ILE A 354 -29.56 18.58 -5.53
CA ILE A 354 -29.33 17.15 -5.54
C ILE A 354 -28.29 16.82 -6.61
N VAL A 355 -27.18 16.26 -6.16
CA VAL A 355 -26.08 15.81 -7.00
C VAL A 355 -26.02 14.28 -6.98
N SER A 356 -25.83 13.70 -8.16
CA SER A 356 -25.81 12.25 -8.34
C SER A 356 -24.54 11.83 -9.08
N TYR A 357 -23.93 10.73 -8.64
CA TYR A 357 -22.74 10.17 -9.25
C TYR A 357 -22.81 8.64 -9.25
N ARG A 358 -22.14 8.01 -10.22
CA ARG A 358 -22.07 6.55 -10.34
C ARG A 358 -20.89 6.03 -9.52
N THR A 359 -21.12 4.99 -8.74
CA THR A 359 -20.11 4.25 -7.98
C THR A 359 -20.16 2.77 -8.36
N GLU A 360 -19.19 1.98 -7.90
CA GLU A 360 -19.22 0.51 -8.06
C GLU A 360 -20.48 -0.12 -7.42
N GLU A 361 -21.09 0.54 -6.44
CA GLU A 361 -22.31 0.08 -5.76
C GLU A 361 -23.59 0.65 -6.41
N GLY A 362 -23.46 1.25 -7.58
CA GLY A 362 -24.54 1.90 -8.31
C GLY A 362 -24.59 3.40 -8.10
N ARG A 363 -25.75 4.00 -8.41
CA ARG A 363 -25.94 5.45 -8.38
C ARG A 363 -26.12 5.93 -6.94
N GLN A 364 -25.25 6.83 -6.50
CA GLN A 364 -25.35 7.52 -5.21
C GLN A 364 -25.84 8.95 -5.42
N THR A 365 -26.63 9.43 -4.47
CA THR A 365 -27.25 10.76 -4.54
C THR A 365 -27.13 11.44 -3.18
N GLN A 366 -26.74 12.71 -3.19
CA GLN A 366 -26.59 13.53 -1.99
C GLN A 366 -26.84 15.00 -2.33
N THR A 367 -26.95 15.85 -1.31
CA THR A 367 -26.99 17.31 -1.52
C THR A 367 -25.60 17.85 -1.80
N THR A 368 -25.51 18.99 -2.48
CA THR A 368 -24.26 19.77 -2.63
C THR A 368 -23.63 20.07 -1.27
N TYR A 369 -24.45 20.38 -0.25
CA TYR A 369 -23.98 20.52 1.12
C TYR A 369 -23.23 19.28 1.61
N GLN A 370 -23.84 18.09 1.54
CA GLN A 370 -23.24 16.84 2.00
C GLN A 370 -21.94 16.50 1.24
N ALA A 371 -21.92 16.77 -0.07
CA ALA A 371 -20.73 16.59 -0.89
C ALA A 371 -19.60 17.55 -0.45
N LEU A 372 -19.91 18.84 -0.26
CA LEU A 372 -18.96 19.85 0.20
C LEU A 372 -18.42 19.57 1.60
N ARG A 373 -19.19 18.92 2.49
CA ARG A 373 -18.67 18.49 3.80
C ARG A 373 -17.49 17.51 3.69
N ARG A 374 -17.32 16.82 2.56
CA ARG A 374 -16.36 15.74 2.35
C ARG A 374 -15.36 16.00 1.21
N LEU A 375 -15.40 17.16 0.56
CA LEU A 375 -14.54 17.50 -0.57
C LEU A 375 -13.23 18.17 -0.13
N ASP A 376 -12.09 17.81 -0.71
CA ASP A 376 -10.76 18.29 -0.27
C ASP A 376 -10.40 19.71 -0.76
N LEU A 377 -11.27 20.70 -0.53
CA LEU A 377 -11.11 22.06 -1.06
C LEU A 377 -9.91 22.83 -0.46
N TRP A 378 -9.53 22.52 0.78
CA TRP A 378 -8.37 23.11 1.45
C TRP A 378 -7.10 22.24 1.32
N GLY A 379 -7.17 21.20 0.48
CA GLY A 379 -6.02 20.38 0.11
C GLY A 379 -5.10 21.09 -0.89
N ARG A 380 -3.97 20.43 -1.17
CA ARG A 380 -2.94 20.92 -2.10
C ARG A 380 -3.29 20.50 -3.54
N PRO A 381 -3.54 21.44 -4.48
CA PRO A 381 -3.88 21.12 -5.86
C PRO A 381 -2.68 20.58 -6.64
N PRO A 382 -2.80 19.43 -7.34
CA PRO A 382 -1.78 18.91 -8.23
C PRO A 382 -1.73 19.71 -9.55
N LYS A 383 -0.64 19.59 -10.33
CA LYS A 383 -0.53 20.23 -11.65
C LYS A 383 -1.70 19.92 -12.58
N LYS A 384 -2.19 18.67 -12.55
CA LYS A 384 -3.34 18.24 -13.34
C LYS A 384 -4.58 19.11 -13.10
N PHE A 385 -4.82 19.51 -11.85
CA PHE A 385 -5.96 20.38 -11.52
C PHE A 385 -5.89 21.72 -12.24
N TYR A 386 -4.72 22.34 -12.34
CA TYR A 386 -4.55 23.61 -13.07
C TYR A 386 -4.82 23.45 -14.57
N LEU A 387 -4.36 22.34 -15.16
CA LEU A 387 -4.60 22.04 -16.56
C LEU A 387 -6.10 21.83 -16.84
N ASP A 388 -6.73 20.92 -16.09
CA ASP A 388 -8.15 20.61 -16.23
C ASP A 388 -9.01 21.87 -15.97
N LEU A 389 -8.65 22.69 -14.98
CA LEU A 389 -9.35 23.94 -14.67
C LEU A 389 -9.25 24.97 -15.82
N SER A 390 -8.14 24.98 -16.57
CA SER A 390 -7.96 25.90 -17.71
C SER A 390 -8.99 25.69 -18.82
N GLU A 391 -9.51 24.46 -18.98
CA GLU A 391 -10.52 24.12 -19.98
C GLU A 391 -11.87 24.79 -19.68
N HIS A 392 -12.12 25.11 -18.40
CA HIS A 392 -13.34 25.76 -17.94
C HIS A 392 -13.22 27.28 -17.79
N ALA A 393 -12.07 27.88 -18.16
CA ALA A 393 -11.82 29.31 -18.04
C ALA A 393 -12.36 30.08 -19.25
N THR A 394 -13.27 31.04 -19.02
CA THR A 394 -13.85 31.87 -20.09
C THR A 394 -12.96 33.06 -20.47
N ASP A 395 -12.10 33.54 -19.57
CA ASP A 395 -11.09 34.57 -19.90
C ASP A 395 -9.87 33.90 -20.55
N PRO A 396 -9.52 34.25 -21.81
CA PRO A 396 -8.33 33.72 -22.48
C PRO A 396 -7.03 33.91 -21.70
N ARG A 397 -6.90 35.00 -20.92
CA ARG A 397 -5.71 35.28 -20.11
C ARG A 397 -5.59 34.32 -18.93
N GLU A 398 -6.70 34.06 -18.24
CA GLU A 398 -6.74 33.10 -17.14
C GLU A 398 -6.49 31.68 -17.65
N LYS A 399 -7.08 31.33 -18.80
CA LYS A 399 -6.85 30.04 -19.49
C LYS A 399 -5.37 29.82 -19.80
N GLU A 400 -4.73 30.77 -20.48
CA GLU A 400 -3.30 30.69 -20.82
C GLU A 400 -2.44 30.63 -19.55
N ARG A 401 -2.80 31.40 -18.52
CA ARG A 401 -2.07 31.41 -17.24
C ARG A 401 -2.16 30.07 -16.51
N LEU A 402 -3.33 29.49 -16.41
CA LEU A 402 -3.55 28.17 -15.80
C LEU A 402 -2.77 27.08 -16.56
N ALA A 403 -2.84 27.09 -17.89
CA ALA A 403 -2.08 26.17 -18.74
C ALA A 403 -0.56 26.36 -18.57
N HIS A 404 -0.08 27.60 -18.47
CA HIS A 404 1.33 27.90 -18.22
C HIS A 404 1.79 27.35 -16.86
N LEU A 405 1.01 27.52 -15.79
CA LEU A 405 1.34 26.98 -14.46
C LEU A 405 1.42 25.45 -14.44
N ALA A 406 0.62 24.77 -15.28
CA ALA A 406 0.68 23.31 -15.44
C ALA A 406 1.89 22.85 -16.30
N SER A 407 2.42 23.72 -17.15
CA SER A 407 3.49 23.41 -18.11
C SER A 407 4.87 23.20 -17.46
N PRO A 408 5.86 22.66 -18.21
CA PRO A 408 7.26 22.65 -17.79
C PRO A 408 7.84 24.06 -17.52
N ALA A 409 7.44 25.07 -18.30
CA ALA A 409 7.92 26.45 -18.14
C ALA A 409 7.45 27.08 -16.83
N GLY A 410 6.26 26.73 -16.35
CA GLY A 410 5.71 27.18 -15.07
C GLY A 410 6.15 26.37 -13.85
N LYS A 411 7.08 25.40 -13.99
CA LYS A 411 7.45 24.46 -12.92
C LYS A 411 7.93 25.14 -11.64
N ASP A 412 8.78 26.15 -11.75
CA ASP A 412 9.35 26.82 -10.58
C ASP A 412 8.30 27.66 -9.85
N GLU A 413 7.44 28.35 -10.60
CA GLU A 413 6.32 29.10 -10.02
C GLU A 413 5.29 28.16 -9.38
N PHE A 414 4.94 27.05 -10.03
CA PHE A 414 4.08 26.03 -9.44
C PHE A 414 4.68 25.53 -8.12
N LYS A 415 5.99 25.25 -8.09
CA LYS A 415 6.66 24.80 -6.86
C LYS A 415 6.58 25.85 -5.76
N GLN A 416 6.83 27.13 -6.08
CA GLN A 416 6.68 28.24 -5.14
C GLN A 416 5.26 28.30 -4.56
N ARG A 417 4.24 28.29 -5.43
CA ARG A 417 2.81 28.32 -5.04
C ARG A 417 2.40 27.14 -4.16
N SER A 418 3.00 25.98 -4.40
CA SER A 418 2.60 24.72 -3.79
C SER A 418 3.35 24.43 -2.49
N ASP A 419 4.66 24.70 -2.43
CA ASP A 419 5.52 24.37 -1.28
C ASP A 419 5.74 25.55 -0.33
N VAL A 420 5.71 26.79 -0.83
CA VAL A 420 6.01 27.99 -0.04
C VAL A 420 4.72 28.76 0.28
N ASP A 421 3.94 29.09 -0.75
CA ASP A 421 2.69 29.82 -0.55
C ASP A 421 1.56 28.90 -0.05
N MET A 422 1.73 27.58 -0.21
CA MET A 422 0.79 26.53 0.21
C MET A 422 -0.65 26.80 -0.23
N LEU A 423 -0.83 27.24 -1.48
CA LEU A 423 -2.14 27.52 -2.05
C LEU A 423 -2.99 26.24 -2.12
N THR A 424 -4.29 26.41 -1.86
CA THR A 424 -5.28 25.32 -1.88
C THR A 424 -6.20 25.39 -3.09
N TYR A 425 -6.99 24.34 -3.35
CA TYR A 425 -7.98 24.37 -4.43
C TYR A 425 -8.89 25.60 -4.34
N ALA A 426 -9.40 25.91 -3.15
CA ALA A 426 -10.22 27.10 -2.92
C ALA A 426 -9.48 28.41 -3.26
N ASP A 427 -8.19 28.51 -2.94
CA ASP A 427 -7.38 29.70 -3.28
C ASP A 427 -7.25 29.87 -4.81
N ILE A 428 -7.05 28.77 -5.54
CA ILE A 428 -6.92 28.79 -7.00
C ILE A 428 -8.25 29.15 -7.67
N LEU A 429 -9.36 28.59 -7.22
CA LEU A 429 -10.69 28.93 -7.73
C LEU A 429 -11.06 30.40 -7.48
N GLN A 430 -10.58 30.97 -6.36
CA GLN A 430 -10.75 32.40 -6.08
C GLN A 430 -9.85 33.28 -6.95
N GLU A 431 -8.64 32.82 -7.26
CA GLU A 431 -7.67 33.55 -8.09
C GLU A 431 -8.05 33.58 -9.57
N PHE A 432 -8.72 32.54 -10.07
CA PHE A 432 -9.16 32.40 -11.47
C PHE A 432 -10.69 32.36 -11.57
N PRO A 433 -11.38 33.50 -11.33
CA PRO A 433 -12.84 33.54 -11.24
C PRO A 433 -13.56 33.20 -12.54
N SER A 434 -12.90 33.25 -13.71
CA SER A 434 -13.50 32.86 -15.00
C SER A 434 -13.52 31.34 -15.21
N ALA A 435 -12.73 30.59 -14.43
CA ALA A 435 -12.68 29.13 -14.48
C ALA A 435 -13.71 28.53 -13.52
N ARG A 436 -14.93 28.32 -14.02
CA ARG A 436 -16.10 27.91 -13.22
C ARG A 436 -16.74 26.63 -13.77
N PRO A 437 -16.13 25.45 -13.54
CA PRO A 437 -16.77 24.17 -13.86
C PRO A 437 -18.12 23.99 -13.11
N THR A 438 -18.96 23.05 -13.57
CA THR A 438 -20.12 22.65 -12.76
C THR A 438 -19.66 22.01 -11.44
N PHE A 439 -20.53 21.97 -10.42
CA PHE A 439 -20.16 21.36 -9.13
C PHE A 439 -19.73 19.90 -9.28
N THR A 440 -20.44 19.12 -10.10
CA THR A 440 -20.12 17.70 -10.34
C THR A 440 -18.72 17.55 -10.96
N THR A 441 -18.41 18.37 -11.96
CA THR A 441 -17.07 18.39 -12.59
C THR A 441 -16.00 18.80 -11.57
N LEU A 442 -16.25 19.86 -10.79
CA LEU A 442 -15.33 20.30 -9.75
C LEU A 442 -15.08 19.21 -8.70
N ALA A 443 -16.12 18.54 -8.24
CA ALA A 443 -16.02 17.47 -7.26
C ALA A 443 -15.16 16.29 -7.77
N ALA A 444 -15.29 15.95 -9.05
CA ALA A 444 -14.46 14.94 -9.71
C ALA A 444 -12.98 15.38 -9.82
N MET A 445 -12.73 16.66 -10.10
CA MET A 445 -11.36 17.20 -10.20
C MET A 445 -10.62 17.26 -8.86
N VAL A 446 -11.32 17.57 -7.76
CA VAL A 446 -10.72 17.75 -6.43
C VAL A 446 -10.65 16.42 -5.66
N GLY A 447 -11.71 15.62 -5.71
CA GLY A 447 -11.82 14.37 -4.95
C GLY A 447 -12.12 14.56 -3.45
N PRO A 448 -12.42 13.45 -2.75
CA PRO A 448 -12.80 13.49 -1.35
C PRO A 448 -11.60 13.74 -0.42
N VAL A 449 -11.90 14.28 0.76
CA VAL A 449 -10.94 14.45 1.86
C VAL A 449 -10.33 13.11 2.22
N LYS A 450 -8.99 13.07 2.26
CA LYS A 450 -8.25 11.89 2.69
C LYS A 450 -8.31 11.74 4.21
N ARG A 451 -8.45 10.51 4.69
CA ARG A 451 -8.32 10.21 6.12
C ARG A 451 -6.94 10.62 6.64
N ARG A 452 -6.87 11.07 7.90
CA ARG A 452 -5.62 11.38 8.59
C ARG A 452 -5.34 10.36 9.68
N GLU A 453 -4.13 9.83 9.67
CA GLU A 453 -3.71 8.77 10.57
C GLU A 453 -3.05 9.37 11.81
N TYR A 454 -3.40 8.83 12.98
CA TYR A 454 -2.84 9.19 14.28
C TYR A 454 -2.49 7.93 15.04
N SER A 455 -1.26 7.84 15.54
CA SER A 455 -0.84 6.70 16.38
C SER A 455 -1.72 6.62 17.63
N ILE A 456 -2.20 5.41 17.96
CA ILE A 456 -3.09 5.21 19.10
C ILE A 456 -2.32 5.32 20.41
N ALA A 457 -2.88 6.06 21.37
CA ALA A 457 -2.28 6.41 22.65
C ALA A 457 -2.85 5.66 23.86
N SER A 458 -3.60 4.57 23.64
CA SER A 458 -4.19 3.75 24.69
C SER A 458 -4.02 2.25 24.42
N CYS A 459 -3.98 1.45 25.48
CA CYS A 459 -4.04 -0.01 25.41
C CYS A 459 -5.50 -0.49 25.48
N GLN A 460 -6.04 -1.10 24.42
CA GLN A 460 -7.46 -1.54 24.42
C GLN A 460 -7.72 -2.59 25.51
N ARG A 461 -6.74 -3.46 25.79
CA ARG A 461 -6.87 -4.46 26.88
C ARG A 461 -7.03 -3.84 28.27
N LEU A 462 -6.55 -2.61 28.46
CA LEU A 462 -6.72 -1.85 29.70
C LEU A 462 -8.07 -1.10 29.71
N ALA A 463 -8.45 -0.52 28.58
CA ALA A 463 -9.72 0.21 28.41
C ALA A 463 -10.46 -0.27 27.14
N PRO A 464 -11.25 -1.37 27.23
CA PRO A 464 -11.81 -2.03 26.05
C PRO A 464 -12.70 -1.17 25.16
N SER A 465 -13.42 -0.22 25.77
CA SER A 465 -14.35 0.67 25.08
C SER A 465 -13.74 2.01 24.69
N ILE A 466 -12.45 2.25 24.91
CA ILE A 466 -11.83 3.56 24.70
C ILE A 466 -10.64 3.44 23.74
N VAL A 467 -10.59 4.36 22.78
CA VAL A 467 -9.36 4.65 22.02
C VAL A 467 -8.94 6.09 22.26
N ALA A 468 -7.67 6.30 22.62
CA ALA A 468 -7.12 7.62 22.90
C ALA A 468 -6.14 8.05 21.82
N LEU A 469 -6.10 9.34 21.52
CA LEU A 469 -5.13 9.98 20.63
C LEU A 469 -4.41 11.11 21.36
N MET A 470 -3.20 11.43 20.90
CA MET A 470 -2.47 12.63 21.28
C MET A 470 -2.17 13.43 20.02
N VAL A 471 -2.75 14.61 19.89
CA VAL A 471 -2.76 15.38 18.65
C VAL A 471 -2.22 16.77 18.89
N VAL A 472 -1.45 17.28 17.94
CA VAL A 472 -1.03 18.69 17.89
C VAL A 472 -1.78 19.40 16.77
N VAL A 473 -2.36 20.56 17.09
CA VAL A 473 -2.95 21.44 16.08
C VAL A 473 -1.84 22.01 15.21
N VAL A 474 -1.93 21.77 13.90
CA VAL A 474 -1.01 22.31 12.92
C VAL A 474 -1.50 23.69 12.51
N GLY A 475 -0.63 24.69 12.60
CA GLY A 475 -0.91 26.06 12.16
C GLY A 475 0.33 26.69 11.57
N TRP A 476 0.15 27.51 10.55
CA TRP A 476 1.22 28.26 9.89
C TRP A 476 0.69 29.59 9.35
N THR A 477 1.61 30.48 9.01
CA THR A 477 1.30 31.69 8.25
C THR A 477 1.79 31.46 6.83
N ASP A 478 0.92 31.64 5.84
CA ASP A 478 1.29 31.48 4.43
C ASP A 478 2.10 32.68 3.90
N GLY A 479 2.59 32.59 2.67
CA GLY A 479 3.34 33.66 2.01
C GLY A 479 2.57 34.98 1.83
N ARG A 480 1.24 34.96 1.98
CA ARG A 480 0.35 36.13 1.93
C ARG A 480 0.03 36.68 3.32
N GLY A 481 0.63 36.14 4.39
CA GLY A 481 0.39 36.57 5.77
C GLY A 481 -0.89 36.03 6.40
N ARG A 482 -1.60 35.10 5.74
CA ARG A 482 -2.85 34.52 6.27
C ARG A 482 -2.55 33.40 7.25
N VAL A 483 -3.31 33.34 8.33
CA VAL A 483 -3.24 32.24 9.29
C VAL A 483 -3.96 31.03 8.70
N ARG A 484 -3.22 29.93 8.52
CA ARG A 484 -3.72 28.66 8.01
C ARG A 484 -3.61 27.60 9.08
N SER A 485 -4.44 26.58 8.97
CA SER A 485 -4.45 25.46 9.92
C SER A 485 -4.64 24.12 9.22
N GLY A 486 -4.14 23.06 9.83
CA GLY A 486 -4.26 21.71 9.30
C GLY A 486 -5.66 21.18 9.54
N HIS A 487 -6.36 20.83 8.45
CA HIS A 487 -7.77 20.44 8.44
C HIS A 487 -8.15 19.42 9.52
N ALA A 488 -7.57 18.22 9.48
CA ALA A 488 -7.88 17.16 10.44
C ALA A 488 -7.59 17.53 11.90
N SER A 489 -6.46 18.21 12.15
CA SER A 489 -6.07 18.60 13.52
C SER A 489 -6.98 19.68 14.10
N THR A 490 -7.39 20.65 13.27
CA THR A 490 -8.33 21.70 13.64
C THR A 490 -9.72 21.13 13.86
N TYR A 491 -10.18 20.25 12.96
CA TYR A 491 -11.44 19.52 13.08
C TYR A 491 -11.52 18.79 14.43
N LEU A 492 -10.53 17.95 14.76
CA LEU A 492 -10.49 17.22 16.03
C LEU A 492 -10.45 18.15 17.25
N SER A 493 -9.69 19.25 17.18
CA SER A 493 -9.56 20.18 18.31
C SER A 493 -10.86 20.92 18.68
N ARG A 494 -11.83 20.98 17.76
CA ARG A 494 -13.12 21.64 17.95
C ARG A 494 -14.23 20.70 18.43
N LEU A 495 -13.98 19.38 18.42
CA LEU A 495 -15.00 18.41 18.82
C LEU A 495 -15.24 18.47 20.33
N SER A 496 -16.52 18.55 20.71
CA SER A 496 -16.97 18.47 22.11
C SER A 496 -17.33 17.03 22.48
N PRO A 497 -17.31 16.66 23.76
CA PRO A 497 -17.86 15.38 24.21
C PRO A 497 -19.27 15.12 23.67
N GLY A 498 -19.54 13.89 23.24
CA GLY A 498 -20.76 13.47 22.54
C GLY A 498 -20.74 13.65 21.03
N ALA A 499 -19.77 14.37 20.45
CA ALA A 499 -19.69 14.54 19.01
C ALA A 499 -19.38 13.21 18.29
N PRO A 500 -20.10 12.88 17.20
CA PRO A 500 -19.81 11.67 16.42
C PRO A 500 -18.54 11.84 15.59
N LEU A 501 -17.84 10.74 15.37
CA LEU A 501 -16.62 10.69 14.57
C LEU A 501 -16.55 9.38 13.77
N THR A 502 -16.17 9.49 12.49
CA THR A 502 -15.90 8.31 11.65
C THR A 502 -14.42 7.99 11.67
N VAL A 503 -14.08 6.76 12.03
CA VAL A 503 -12.70 6.29 12.15
C VAL A 503 -12.50 4.97 11.42
N SER A 504 -11.24 4.61 11.20
CA SER A 504 -10.78 3.34 10.62
C SER A 504 -9.48 2.93 11.29
N VAL A 505 -9.17 1.64 11.31
CA VAL A 505 -7.92 1.14 11.88
C VAL A 505 -6.93 0.85 10.77
N LYS A 506 -5.67 1.27 10.97
CA LYS A 506 -4.56 0.96 10.08
C LYS A 506 -3.53 0.09 10.83
N PRO A 507 -3.22 -1.11 10.31
CA PRO A 507 -2.12 -1.92 10.83
C PRO A 507 -0.78 -1.16 10.76
N SER A 508 0.06 -1.37 11.76
CA SER A 508 1.39 -0.77 11.87
C SER A 508 2.46 -1.82 12.11
N VAL A 509 3.70 -1.51 11.71
CA VAL A 509 4.90 -2.27 12.04
C VAL A 509 5.38 -2.03 13.48
N MET A 510 4.81 -1.04 14.18
CA MET A 510 5.11 -0.72 15.58
C MET A 510 4.47 -1.73 16.55
N LYS A 511 4.87 -2.99 16.47
CA LYS A 511 4.38 -4.05 17.36
C LYS A 511 5.34 -4.28 18.53
N LEU A 512 4.80 -4.73 19.66
CA LEU A 512 5.61 -5.20 20.79
C LEU A 512 6.39 -6.46 20.39
N PRO A 513 7.56 -6.73 20.99
CA PRO A 513 8.25 -8.00 20.83
C PRO A 513 7.36 -9.16 21.32
N THR A 514 7.52 -10.32 20.69
CA THR A 514 6.78 -11.53 21.07
C THR A 514 7.15 -12.03 22.47
N ASP A 515 8.42 -11.89 22.85
CA ASP A 515 8.88 -12.18 24.20
C ASP A 515 8.59 -11.01 25.15
N PRO A 516 7.74 -11.20 26.18
CA PRO A 516 7.46 -10.16 27.15
C PRO A 516 8.69 -9.76 27.98
N MET A 517 9.75 -10.57 28.04
CA MET A 517 11.00 -10.22 28.73
C MET A 517 11.97 -9.41 27.87
N ALA A 518 11.73 -9.32 26.55
CA ALA A 518 12.54 -8.49 25.66
C ALA A 518 12.42 -7.00 26.04
N PRO A 519 13.54 -6.29 26.27
CA PRO A 519 13.52 -4.87 26.60
C PRO A 519 12.91 -4.00 25.50
N LEU A 520 12.28 -2.90 25.91
CA LEU A 520 11.78 -1.85 25.03
C LEU A 520 12.66 -0.61 25.15
N ILE A 521 13.15 -0.10 24.03
CA ILE A 521 13.90 1.17 23.96
C ILE A 521 13.10 2.12 23.09
N MET A 522 12.46 3.11 23.70
CA MET A 522 11.48 3.97 23.03
C MET A 522 11.96 5.41 23.04
N ALA A 523 12.02 6.05 21.88
CA ALA A 523 12.36 7.45 21.70
C ALA A 523 11.17 8.21 21.10
N GLY A 524 10.48 9.00 21.92
CA GLY A 524 9.28 9.74 21.53
C GLY A 524 9.49 11.25 21.55
N LEU A 525 9.21 11.92 20.43
CA LEU A 525 9.32 13.38 20.33
C LEU A 525 7.93 14.02 20.19
N GLY A 526 7.55 14.86 21.16
CA GLY A 526 6.25 15.53 21.17
C GLY A 526 5.08 14.54 21.10
N THR A 527 4.25 14.64 20.05
CA THR A 527 3.13 13.71 19.83
C THR A 527 3.56 12.27 19.51
N GLY A 528 4.84 12.04 19.18
CA GLY A 528 5.40 10.69 19.04
C GLY A 528 5.43 9.90 20.36
N LEU A 529 5.03 10.50 21.48
CA LEU A 529 4.77 9.78 22.74
C LEU A 529 3.47 8.96 22.72
N ALA A 530 2.57 9.21 21.76
CA ALA A 530 1.29 8.51 21.65
C ALA A 530 1.43 6.98 21.70
N PRO A 531 2.13 6.30 20.76
CA PRO A 531 2.21 4.85 20.79
C PRO A 531 2.92 4.34 22.05
N PHE A 532 3.91 5.06 22.57
CA PHE A 532 4.64 4.66 23.77
C PHE A 532 3.79 4.71 25.04
N ARG A 533 2.78 5.58 25.09
CA ARG A 533 1.77 5.54 26.14
C ARG A 533 1.03 4.21 26.13
N ALA A 534 0.60 3.75 24.96
CA ALA A 534 -0.07 2.45 24.81
C ALA A 534 0.85 1.28 25.19
N PHE A 535 2.14 1.34 24.82
CA PHE A 535 3.14 0.32 25.16
C PHE A 535 3.36 0.24 26.68
N VAL A 536 3.57 1.37 27.34
CA VAL A 536 3.76 1.43 28.79
C VAL A 536 2.51 0.97 29.53
N GLN A 537 1.32 1.36 29.09
CA GLN A 537 0.06 0.85 29.65
C GLN A 537 -0.06 -0.66 29.52
N HIS A 538 0.33 -1.22 28.37
CA HIS A 538 0.35 -2.67 28.17
C HIS A 538 1.30 -3.36 29.15
N ARG A 539 2.53 -2.87 29.29
CA ARG A 539 3.52 -3.40 30.24
C ARG A 539 3.07 -3.26 31.69
N ALA A 540 2.45 -2.15 32.05
CA ALA A 540 1.86 -1.94 33.36
C ALA A 540 0.75 -2.95 33.65
N LEU A 541 -0.14 -3.21 32.68
CA LEU A 541 -1.17 -4.23 32.79
C LEU A 541 -0.57 -5.62 32.99
N GLU A 542 0.41 -6.02 32.18
CA GLU A 542 1.08 -7.33 32.34
C GLU A 542 1.70 -7.48 33.72
N LYS A 543 2.42 -6.46 34.20
CA LYS A 543 3.02 -6.45 35.54
C LYS A 543 1.95 -6.52 36.64
N SER A 544 0.83 -5.82 36.49
CA SER A 544 -0.29 -5.87 37.45
C SER A 544 -0.95 -7.25 37.53
N LEU A 545 -0.88 -8.03 36.46
CA LEU A 545 -1.34 -9.42 36.39
C LEU A 545 -0.29 -10.42 36.91
N GLY A 546 0.80 -9.94 37.51
CA GLY A 546 1.87 -10.76 38.07
C GLY A 546 2.81 -11.37 37.02
N LYS A 547 2.76 -10.92 35.77
CA LYS A 547 3.72 -11.36 34.75
C LYS A 547 5.04 -10.63 34.92
N GLU A 548 6.14 -11.35 34.70
CA GLU A 548 7.44 -10.71 34.54
C GLU A 548 7.48 -9.98 33.19
N VAL A 549 8.03 -8.77 33.19
CA VAL A 549 8.17 -7.93 32.00
C VAL A 549 9.60 -7.42 31.90
N GLY A 550 10.07 -7.31 30.67
CA GLY A 550 11.40 -6.78 30.36
C GLY A 550 11.56 -5.30 30.73
N PRO A 551 12.81 -4.82 30.83
CA PRO A 551 13.12 -3.40 31.02
C PRO A 551 12.47 -2.49 29.98
N VAL A 552 12.06 -1.30 30.39
CA VAL A 552 11.49 -0.26 29.53
C VAL A 552 12.31 1.02 29.69
N LEU A 553 13.03 1.38 28.62
CA LEU A 553 13.81 2.60 28.53
C LEU A 553 13.01 3.60 27.67
N LEU A 554 12.59 4.72 28.25
CA LEU A 554 11.81 5.76 27.59
C LEU A 554 12.61 7.07 27.54
N TYR A 555 12.88 7.52 26.31
CA TYR A 555 13.52 8.79 26.00
C TYR A 555 12.47 9.75 25.44
N ILE A 556 12.30 10.90 26.10
CA ILE A 556 11.28 11.89 25.75
C ILE A 556 11.94 13.18 25.26
N GLY A 557 11.57 13.62 24.06
CA GLY A 557 12.00 14.90 23.48
C GLY A 557 10.87 15.93 23.46
N ALA A 558 11.08 17.08 24.10
CA ALA A 558 10.14 18.19 24.10
C ALA A 558 10.84 19.56 24.03
N ARG A 559 10.08 20.63 23.81
CA ARG A 559 10.65 21.99 23.81
C ARG A 559 11.00 22.45 25.22
N HIS A 560 10.01 22.41 26.11
CA HIS A 560 10.10 22.90 27.47
C HIS A 560 9.44 21.91 28.41
N GLN A 561 9.99 21.77 29.62
CA GLN A 561 9.43 20.91 30.65
C GLN A 561 8.06 21.40 31.09
N ARG A 562 7.91 22.71 31.32
CA ARG A 562 6.68 23.27 31.88
C ARG A 562 5.51 23.25 30.89
N GLU A 563 5.78 23.46 29.59
CA GLU A 563 4.74 23.64 28.59
C GLU A 563 4.46 22.37 27.77
N GLU A 564 5.45 21.51 27.52
CA GLU A 564 5.34 20.39 26.57
C GLU A 564 5.64 19.01 27.17
N TYR A 565 5.84 18.88 28.49
CA TYR A 565 6.01 17.57 29.14
C TYR A 565 4.67 16.82 29.28
N CYS A 566 4.12 16.42 28.13
CA CYS A 566 2.82 15.79 28.01
C CYS A 566 2.79 14.46 28.75
N TYR A 567 1.78 14.26 29.60
CA TYR A 567 1.64 13.10 30.50
C TYR A 567 2.80 12.96 31.52
N GLY A 568 3.48 14.04 31.88
CA GLY A 568 4.63 14.02 32.81
C GLY A 568 4.38 13.23 34.10
N GLU A 569 3.26 13.51 34.77
CA GLU A 569 2.86 12.80 36.01
C GLU A 569 2.64 11.30 35.79
N GLU A 570 2.08 10.90 34.64
CA GLU A 570 1.87 9.49 34.28
C GLU A 570 3.22 8.78 34.06
N TRP A 571 4.18 9.42 33.38
CA TRP A 571 5.53 8.87 33.18
C TRP A 571 6.29 8.71 34.49
N GLU A 572 6.22 9.70 35.37
CA GLU A 572 6.86 9.67 36.69
C GLU A 572 6.26 8.58 37.57
N ALA A 573 4.93 8.41 37.55
CA ALA A 573 4.25 7.32 38.26
C ALA A 573 4.69 5.94 37.75
N TYR A 574 4.78 5.73 36.44
CA TYR A 574 5.25 4.47 35.87
C TYR A 574 6.74 4.19 36.13
N ALA A 575 7.56 5.24 36.22
CA ALA A 575 8.95 5.11 36.64
C ALA A 575 9.03 4.72 38.13
N ALA A 576 8.26 5.36 39.00
CA ALA A 576 8.21 5.05 40.43
C ALA A 576 7.70 3.63 40.71
N SER A 577 6.75 3.12 39.91
CA SER A 577 6.27 1.73 40.01
C SER A 577 7.21 0.71 39.35
N GLY A 578 8.32 1.15 38.79
CA GLY A 578 9.29 0.33 38.07
C GLY A 578 8.72 -0.36 36.82
N VAL A 579 7.68 0.21 36.19
CA VAL A 579 7.25 -0.21 34.84
C VAL A 579 8.20 0.39 33.82
N ILE A 580 8.52 1.68 33.97
CA ILE A 580 9.62 2.33 33.24
C ILE A 580 10.89 2.16 34.07
N THR A 581 11.88 1.44 33.54
CA THR A 581 13.15 1.18 34.23
C THR A 581 14.16 2.32 34.03
N LEU A 582 14.02 3.09 32.95
CA LEU A 582 14.83 4.28 32.70
C LEU A 582 13.94 5.32 32.01
N LEU A 583 13.75 6.45 32.66
CA LEU A 583 13.06 7.61 32.10
C LEU A 583 14.09 8.73 31.89
N SER A 584 14.25 9.19 30.65
CA SER A 584 15.20 10.25 30.31
C SER A 584 14.55 11.32 29.44
N THR A 585 14.64 12.58 29.85
CA THR A 585 13.96 13.71 29.22
C THR A 585 14.94 14.71 28.63
N ALA A 586 14.65 15.18 27.42
CA ALA A 586 15.40 16.22 26.71
C ALA A 586 14.49 17.41 26.43
N PHE A 587 14.73 18.52 27.14
CA PHE A 587 14.05 19.79 26.92
C PHE A 587 14.96 20.73 26.14
N SER A 588 14.64 20.96 24.87
CA SER A 588 15.55 21.63 23.93
C SER A 588 15.66 23.14 24.12
N ARG A 589 14.83 23.76 24.97
CA ARG A 589 14.71 25.22 25.09
C ARG A 589 14.69 25.75 26.53
N ASP A 590 14.95 24.91 27.53
CA ASP A 590 14.98 25.33 28.94
C ASP A 590 16.34 25.90 29.37
N GLN A 591 17.34 25.81 28.49
CA GLN A 591 18.69 26.29 28.70
C GLN A 591 19.28 26.87 27.40
N LEU A 592 20.42 27.56 27.51
CA LEU A 592 21.04 28.29 26.39
C LEU A 592 21.49 27.37 25.23
N HIS A 593 22.01 26.18 25.55
CA HIS A 593 22.41 25.18 24.55
C HIS A 593 21.29 24.15 24.36
N LYS A 594 21.04 23.73 23.12
CA LYS A 594 19.98 22.75 22.86
C LYS A 594 20.41 21.36 23.32
N VAL A 595 19.55 20.71 24.10
CA VAL A 595 19.70 19.30 24.50
C VAL A 595 18.60 18.51 23.80
N TYR A 596 18.99 17.48 23.06
CA TYR A 596 18.10 16.59 22.33
C TYR A 596 18.18 15.15 22.83
N ILE A 597 17.32 14.29 22.29
CA ILE A 597 17.20 12.89 22.73
C ILE A 597 18.49 12.09 22.51
N GLN A 598 19.22 12.35 21.42
CA GLN A 598 20.50 11.71 21.11
C GLN A 598 21.55 12.01 22.19
N ASP A 599 21.56 13.23 22.74
CA ASP A 599 22.48 13.61 23.82
C ASP A 599 22.18 12.83 25.10
N ARG A 600 20.89 12.65 25.40
CA ARG A 600 20.42 11.83 26.53
C ARG A 600 20.71 10.36 26.34
N MET A 601 20.52 9.84 25.13
CA MET A 601 20.83 8.44 24.82
C MET A 601 22.33 8.17 24.98
N ARG A 602 23.21 9.08 24.55
CA ARG A 602 24.68 8.95 24.73
C ARG A 602 25.10 8.86 26.19
N GLN A 603 24.39 9.51 27.11
CA GLN A 603 24.65 9.42 28.55
C GLN A 603 24.33 8.03 29.13
N THR A 604 23.62 7.19 28.37
CA THR A 604 23.11 5.88 28.79
C THR A 604 23.50 4.76 27.83
N LEU A 605 24.60 4.93 27.09
CA LEU A 605 25.08 3.93 26.12
C LEU A 605 25.20 2.52 26.72
N PRO A 606 25.76 2.30 27.93
CA PRO A 606 25.85 0.96 28.50
C PRO A 606 24.48 0.29 28.71
N GLN A 607 23.47 1.06 29.17
CA GLN A 607 22.12 0.56 29.37
C GLN A 607 21.43 0.24 28.05
N ILE A 608 21.62 1.09 27.04
CA ILE A 608 21.12 0.85 25.68
C ILE A 608 21.76 -0.41 25.11
N ALA A 609 23.08 -0.57 25.23
CA ALA A 609 23.81 -1.70 24.69
C ALA A 609 23.38 -3.03 25.35
N ASP A 610 23.26 -3.05 26.68
CA ASP A 610 22.74 -4.20 27.43
C ASP A 610 21.29 -4.55 27.03
N ALA A 611 20.39 -3.55 27.03
CA ALA A 611 18.99 -3.78 26.69
C ALA A 611 18.82 -4.21 25.23
N TYR A 612 19.52 -3.55 24.30
CA TYR A 612 19.30 -3.76 22.88
C TYR A 612 19.99 -5.02 22.37
N LEU A 613 21.25 -5.26 22.76
CA LEU A 613 22.03 -6.35 22.21
C LEU A 613 22.06 -7.56 23.13
N ALA A 614 22.49 -7.39 24.39
CA ALA A 614 22.67 -8.51 25.31
C ALA A 614 21.35 -9.19 25.69
N LYS A 615 20.27 -8.41 25.80
CA LYS A 615 18.93 -8.88 26.17
C LYS A 615 17.95 -8.96 25.00
N HIS A 616 18.44 -8.84 23.77
CA HIS A 616 17.65 -8.96 22.56
C HIS A 616 16.42 -8.02 22.47
N GLY A 617 16.51 -6.82 23.05
CA GLY A 617 15.43 -5.84 23.04
C GLY A 617 15.12 -5.26 21.65
N SER A 618 14.11 -4.38 21.60
CA SER A 618 13.71 -3.67 20.38
C SER A 618 13.73 -2.17 20.58
N PHE A 619 14.16 -1.45 19.55
CA PHE A 619 14.22 -0.01 19.48
C PHE A 619 13.07 0.55 18.65
N TYR A 620 12.45 1.61 19.16
CA TYR A 620 11.34 2.32 18.53
C TYR A 620 11.60 3.83 18.55
N LEU A 621 11.42 4.49 17.42
CA LEU A 621 11.43 5.95 17.31
C LEU A 621 10.11 6.42 16.69
N CYS A 622 9.43 7.33 17.37
CA CYS A 622 8.23 7.97 16.87
C CYS A 622 8.32 9.49 16.97
N GLY A 623 7.99 10.18 15.87
CA GLY A 623 8.09 11.64 15.79
C GLY A 623 8.54 12.15 14.42
N PRO A 624 9.16 13.33 14.34
CA PRO A 624 9.64 13.87 13.08
C PRO A 624 10.85 13.09 12.53
N THR A 625 11.14 13.24 11.24
CA THR A 625 12.23 12.54 10.52
C THR A 625 13.64 13.06 10.81
N TRP A 626 13.80 14.33 11.20
CA TRP A 626 15.13 14.96 11.36
C TRP A 626 16.10 14.32 12.38
N PRO A 627 15.68 13.70 13.51
CA PRO A 627 16.59 13.12 14.49
C PRO A 627 17.01 11.68 14.15
N VAL A 628 16.42 11.06 13.10
CA VAL A 628 16.70 9.67 12.72
C VAL A 628 18.20 9.41 12.52
N PRO A 629 18.97 10.25 11.79
CA PRO A 629 20.39 10.01 11.58
C PRO A 629 21.19 10.04 12.90
N ASP A 630 20.92 11.03 13.75
CA ASP A 630 21.62 11.20 15.02
C ASP A 630 21.33 10.06 15.99
N VAL A 631 20.06 9.64 16.11
CA VAL A 631 19.64 8.52 16.94
C VAL A 631 20.24 7.20 16.44
N THR A 632 20.28 7.00 15.12
CA THR A 632 20.93 5.82 14.52
C THR A 632 22.41 5.79 14.87
N ALA A 633 23.11 6.93 14.80
CA ALA A 633 24.51 7.02 15.20
C ALA A 633 24.73 6.65 16.68
N VAL A 634 23.85 7.07 17.59
CA VAL A 634 23.94 6.68 19.01
C VAL A 634 23.76 5.17 19.20
N LEU A 635 22.89 4.52 18.42
CA LEU A 635 22.72 3.07 18.48
C LEU A 635 23.93 2.34 17.90
N GLU A 636 24.54 2.84 16.82
CA GLU A 636 25.81 2.32 16.30
C GLU A 636 26.95 2.48 17.32
N GLU A 637 27.02 3.60 18.03
CA GLU A 637 27.95 3.82 19.15
C GLU A 637 27.73 2.78 20.26
N ALA A 638 26.47 2.50 20.62
CA ALA A 638 26.12 1.48 21.61
C ALA A 638 26.55 0.07 21.15
N VAL A 639 26.33 -0.27 19.88
CA VAL A 639 26.76 -1.54 19.28
C VAL A 639 28.28 -1.69 19.33
N ALA A 640 29.01 -0.64 18.98
CA ALA A 640 30.47 -0.64 19.03
C ALA A 640 31.02 -0.84 20.46
N SER A 641 30.32 -0.30 21.47
CA SER A 641 30.79 -0.32 22.86
C SER A 641 30.86 -1.72 23.50
N LEU A 642 30.12 -2.71 22.97
CA LEU A 642 30.13 -4.09 23.48
C LEU A 642 31.16 -4.99 22.82
N SER A 643 31.85 -4.52 21.77
CA SER A 643 32.88 -5.32 21.13
C SER A 643 34.24 -5.08 21.76
N THR A 644 34.63 -5.94 22.68
CA THR A 644 35.96 -5.86 23.31
C THR A 644 37.07 -6.41 22.41
N ASP A 645 36.76 -7.30 21.44
CA ASP A 645 37.80 -8.09 20.76
C ASP A 645 37.64 -8.25 19.23
N THR A 646 36.56 -7.74 18.60
CA THR A 646 36.36 -7.86 17.14
C THR A 646 35.88 -6.54 16.54
N LYS A 647 36.38 -6.13 15.37
CA LYS A 647 35.75 -5.01 14.65
C LYS A 647 34.35 -5.46 14.20
N ILE A 648 33.31 -5.06 14.93
CA ILE A 648 31.92 -5.24 14.50
C ILE A 648 31.65 -4.21 13.40
N ASP A 649 31.12 -4.69 12.26
CA ASP A 649 30.53 -3.82 11.27
C ASP A 649 29.18 -3.34 11.81
N THR A 650 29.17 -2.14 12.40
CA THR A 650 27.98 -1.57 13.05
C THR A 650 26.84 -1.38 12.05
N ARG A 651 27.13 -1.10 10.77
CA ARG A 651 26.10 -0.93 9.75
C ARG A 651 25.43 -2.25 9.41
N ALA A 652 26.23 -3.29 9.18
CA ALA A 652 25.71 -4.63 8.93
C ALA A 652 24.85 -5.12 10.11
N GLU A 653 25.24 -4.81 11.34
CA GLU A 653 24.47 -5.16 12.53
C GLU A 653 23.16 -4.36 12.64
N MET A 654 23.18 -3.06 12.34
CA MET A 654 21.96 -2.25 12.29
C MET A 654 21.00 -2.71 11.19
N ASP A 655 21.50 -3.11 10.03
CA ASP A 655 20.68 -3.67 8.96
C ASP A 655 20.09 -5.03 9.37
N ARG A 656 20.87 -5.89 10.02
CA ARG A 656 20.36 -7.14 10.63
C ARG A 656 19.24 -6.87 11.64
N LEU A 657 19.34 -5.80 12.45
CA LEU A 657 18.31 -5.43 13.43
C LEU A 657 17.04 -4.88 12.76
N LYS A 658 17.17 -4.17 11.64
CA LYS A 658 16.02 -3.75 10.80
C LYS A 658 15.31 -4.96 10.21
N ASP A 659 16.06 -5.90 9.64
CA ASP A 659 15.52 -7.13 9.05
C ASP A 659 14.81 -8.01 10.09
N GLN A 660 15.24 -7.93 11.36
CA GLN A 660 14.59 -8.60 12.48
C GLN A 660 13.38 -7.84 13.06
N HIS A 661 13.00 -6.70 12.47
CA HIS A 661 11.96 -5.81 13.00
C HIS A 661 12.23 -5.33 14.43
N ARG A 662 13.51 -5.22 14.82
CA ARG A 662 13.95 -4.74 16.13
C ARG A 662 14.44 -3.30 16.11
N PHE A 663 14.53 -2.70 14.92
CA PHE A 663 14.70 -1.26 14.72
C PHE A 663 13.49 -0.72 13.96
N VAL A 664 12.56 -0.09 14.68
CA VAL A 664 11.26 0.31 14.14
C VAL A 664 11.10 1.82 14.17
N LEU A 665 10.78 2.40 13.03
CA LEU A 665 10.56 3.84 12.87
C LEU A 665 9.13 4.11 12.45
N GLU A 666 8.44 4.98 13.19
CA GLU A 666 7.16 5.57 12.79
C GLU A 666 7.31 7.09 12.78
N VAL A 667 7.82 7.59 11.65
CA VAL A 667 8.18 9.00 11.48
C VAL A 667 7.32 9.68 10.41
N TYR A 668 7.05 10.96 10.62
CA TYR A 668 6.15 11.76 9.78
C TYR A 668 6.66 13.17 9.47
#